data_AF-A0A388PMZ8-F1
#
_entry.id   AF-A0A388PMZ8-F1
#
_cell.length_a   1.000
_cell.length_b   1.000
_cell.length_c   1.000
_cell.angle_alpha   90.00
_cell.angle_beta   90.00
_cell.angle_gamma   90.00
#
_symmetry.space_group_name_H-M   'P 1'
#
loop_
_entity.id
_entity.type
_entity.pdbx_description
1 polymer ?
#
loop_
_entity_poly.entity_id
_entity_poly.type
_entity_poly.pdbx_seq_one_letter_code
_entity_poly.pdbx_strand_id
1 'polypeptide(L)'
;MLPRLLALLATCALPFPLVALDLHVATDGNDAWSGRLARPNAGRTDGPLASLEGARLAVRRLPRPLTESVQVVFAAGTYRLAQTVSFDAGDSGEAAHPIAYVAAPGAVVILSGGRELPAFQPGRAGRWELATPAGTETFEQLWVGDRRATRARSHAQGYSFLRGMESETKVGGDRKAGETFRQKLLVDPQDLRAFAEVSEKERQDAVVNLFHKWDNTRRRLESVDPTNGSFTILGGATKPHNTLDHLTGFVIENLPTLLDEPGEWFLSRANRLTYLPRPGEDLATVRATYPVLEKLLTFAGSAARPVAHLEFRDLRFRHAKGVATLATFEPNQAAVARVDGVITLEQASAIRFEGCELAHFGSYGFSLRRGTHDVTIERCLITDMGAGGVKVGSLNDEPQDADVVRGNRIHNCIIRDGGLLFPCAVGVWIGSAADNAVTHNEISDLFYSAVSVGWRWGYAPSRAKRNKVEWNHLHHLGQGMLSDMGGVYTLGPSEGTSVSHNHIHHVSCFSYGGWGLYTDEGSTGITMEGNLVHDTTDGGFHQHYGKDNVIRNNILAFAEEAQVERSRQEAHRSFVFERNLVIFDRGGLLGHEWRGTPENFLMRGNLYWDYSGRPVRFPPTDKLTLADWQRTGQDAGSVVADPLFIDAAKRDFRLRPESPAFALGFQPLATEKMGVIGAEWRQVAATFERAPAPPRPAKPAAPALNLRQDFEGRITNPQYPFPAAHGSLSRQSKPGMTPAKTDGPTDALLLTGAQASAGQQSLLFRDAPGLPAAHYPMLVFAPHHRAGTSTVAFDLFLEPKAYFIHEWRTGGTPYATGPVLAIKEGRLTGVKGLDLQVPLRRWIRLELSAELGADAPKTWTLRVTPRGDAPREIKGLPFRSPKFDKLAWLGFISNADEATEFYVDELDIRNTEARR
;
A
#
# COMPACT_ATOMS: atom_id res chain seq x y z
N MET A 1 -42.59 -50.40 -17.32
CA MET A 1 -42.15 -50.32 -15.92
C MET A 1 -41.13 -49.20 -15.81
N LEU A 2 -41.53 -48.11 -15.17
CA LEU A 2 -40.78 -46.86 -14.95
C LEU A 2 -41.19 -46.35 -13.55
N PRO A 3 -40.29 -45.88 -12.69
CA PRO A 3 -40.68 -44.96 -11.61
C PRO A 3 -39.72 -43.75 -11.54
N ARG A 4 -40.06 -42.59 -10.99
CA ARG A 4 -41.30 -41.90 -10.61
C ARG A 4 -40.84 -40.45 -10.39
N LEU A 5 -41.40 -39.49 -11.13
CA LEU A 5 -41.25 -38.05 -10.83
C LEU A 5 -42.11 -37.72 -9.59
N LEU A 6 -41.55 -36.99 -8.63
CA LEU A 6 -42.32 -36.26 -7.62
C LEU A 6 -42.13 -34.76 -7.87
N ALA A 7 -43.20 -34.14 -8.36
CA ALA A 7 -43.34 -32.70 -8.49
C ALA A 7 -43.62 -32.09 -7.10
N LEU A 8 -42.82 -31.10 -6.71
CA LEU A 8 -43.11 -30.25 -5.57
C LEU A 8 -43.95 -29.06 -6.07
N LEU A 9 -45.20 -28.97 -5.61
CA LEU A 9 -46.12 -27.88 -5.88
C LEU A 9 -45.59 -26.58 -5.26
N ALA A 10 -45.38 -25.57 -6.12
CA ALA A 10 -45.21 -24.19 -5.71
C ALA A 10 -46.58 -23.64 -5.25
N THR A 11 -46.78 -23.53 -3.94
CA THR A 11 -47.86 -22.71 -3.38
C THR A 11 -47.47 -21.23 -3.55
N CYS A 12 -48.10 -20.56 -4.52
CA CYS A 12 -48.17 -19.10 -4.55
C CYS A 12 -48.94 -18.61 -3.32
N ALA A 13 -48.22 -18.30 -2.24
CA ALA A 13 -48.74 -17.49 -1.16
C ALA A 13 -48.80 -16.03 -1.65
N LEU A 14 -50.00 -15.52 -1.88
CA LEU A 14 -50.25 -14.09 -1.98
C LEU A 14 -49.76 -13.44 -0.68
N PRO A 15 -48.94 -12.37 -0.72
CA PRO A 15 -48.56 -11.67 0.50
C PRO A 15 -49.79 -10.98 1.07
N PHE A 16 -50.26 -11.44 2.23
CA PHE A 16 -51.05 -10.57 3.09
C PHE A 16 -50.21 -9.32 3.36
N PRO A 17 -50.76 -8.10 3.21
CA PRO A 17 -50.03 -6.91 3.64
C PRO A 17 -49.78 -7.06 5.14
N LEU A 18 -48.52 -7.31 5.52
CA LEU A 18 -48.10 -7.09 6.89
C LEU A 18 -48.37 -5.61 7.15
N VAL A 19 -49.33 -5.32 8.03
CA VAL A 19 -49.50 -3.97 8.58
C VAL A 19 -48.19 -3.66 9.29
N ALA A 20 -47.46 -2.66 8.80
CA ALA A 20 -46.27 -2.15 9.47
C ALA A 20 -46.65 -0.87 10.22
N LEU A 21 -46.07 -0.68 11.39
CA LEU A 21 -46.18 0.56 12.11
C LEU A 21 -45.25 1.59 11.46
N ASP A 22 -45.84 2.64 10.89
CA ASP A 22 -45.08 3.76 10.33
C ASP A 22 -44.76 4.80 11.40
N LEU A 23 -43.47 5.16 11.49
CA LEU A 23 -42.97 6.34 12.19
C LEU A 23 -42.34 7.27 11.16
N HIS A 24 -42.75 8.53 11.14
CA HIS A 24 -42.29 9.51 10.17
C HIS A 24 -41.24 10.44 10.78
N VAL A 25 -40.26 10.82 9.96
CA VAL A 25 -39.18 11.74 10.32
C VAL A 25 -39.12 12.87 9.28
N ALA A 26 -39.11 14.13 9.70
CA ALA A 26 -39.09 15.29 8.81
C ALA A 26 -38.21 16.41 9.39
N THR A 27 -37.62 17.25 8.54
CA THR A 27 -36.72 18.34 8.97
C THR A 27 -37.44 19.43 9.77
N ASP A 28 -38.77 19.51 9.70
CA ASP A 28 -39.64 20.40 10.48
C ASP A 28 -40.34 19.67 11.65
N GLY A 29 -39.92 18.44 11.95
CA GLY A 29 -40.43 17.59 13.02
C GLY A 29 -39.96 17.98 14.41
N ASN A 30 -40.33 17.17 15.41
CA ASN A 30 -39.92 17.33 16.81
C ASN A 30 -39.75 15.95 17.49
N ASP A 31 -38.59 15.69 18.08
CA ASP A 31 -38.29 14.41 18.75
C ASP A 31 -39.10 14.17 20.05
N ALA A 32 -39.87 15.16 20.51
CA ALA A 32 -40.85 15.00 21.58
C ALA A 32 -42.22 14.47 21.09
N TRP A 33 -42.47 14.45 19.78
CA TRP A 33 -43.71 13.92 19.19
C TRP A 33 -43.69 12.40 19.08
N SER A 34 -44.83 11.80 18.73
CA SER A 34 -44.98 10.35 18.60
C SER A 34 -44.31 9.79 17.35
N GLY A 35 -44.17 10.61 16.30
CA GLY A 35 -43.75 10.18 14.98
C GLY A 35 -44.85 9.51 14.15
N ARG A 36 -46.05 9.28 14.70
CA ARG A 36 -47.12 8.53 14.00
C ARG A 36 -47.82 9.31 12.90
N LEU A 37 -47.56 10.62 12.79
CA LEU A 37 -48.16 11.50 11.80
C LEU A 37 -47.09 11.99 10.83
N ALA A 38 -47.33 11.85 9.53
CA ALA A 38 -46.41 12.33 8.49
C ALA A 38 -46.28 13.86 8.43
N ARG A 39 -47.21 14.59 9.05
CA ARG A 39 -47.22 16.05 9.15
C ARG A 39 -47.63 16.48 10.56
N PRO A 40 -47.15 17.64 11.05
CA PRO A 40 -47.63 18.20 12.31
C PRO A 40 -49.16 18.32 12.32
N ASN A 41 -49.81 17.94 13.42
CA ASN A 41 -51.22 18.24 13.61
C ASN A 41 -51.44 19.77 13.75
N ALA A 42 -52.68 20.23 13.62
CA ALA A 42 -52.99 21.66 13.62
C ALA A 42 -52.50 22.41 14.89
N GLY A 43 -52.49 21.72 16.03
CA GLY A 43 -52.02 22.26 17.30
C GLY A 43 -50.49 22.17 17.51
N ARG A 44 -49.76 21.56 16.58
CA ARG A 44 -48.32 21.23 16.71
C ARG A 44 -47.99 20.49 18.02
N THR A 45 -48.92 19.68 18.51
CA THR A 45 -48.75 18.84 19.70
C THR A 45 -48.27 17.43 19.37
N ASP A 46 -48.40 17.03 18.10
CA ASP A 46 -47.89 15.77 17.56
C ASP A 46 -47.56 15.92 16.06
N GLY A 47 -46.76 15.01 15.52
CA GLY A 47 -46.21 15.10 14.16
C GLY A 47 -45.04 14.13 13.92
N PRO A 48 -44.26 14.36 12.86
CA PRO A 48 -43.06 13.57 12.57
C PRO A 48 -41.93 13.88 13.55
N LEU A 49 -41.06 12.90 13.81
CA LEU A 49 -39.82 13.10 14.56
C LEU A 49 -38.84 13.99 13.77
N ALA A 50 -37.89 14.61 14.45
CA ALA A 50 -36.93 15.53 13.84
C ALA A 50 -35.64 14.85 13.38
N SER A 51 -35.24 13.74 14.03
CA SER A 51 -33.91 13.15 13.83
C SER A 51 -33.90 11.62 13.81
N LEU A 52 -32.80 11.04 13.29
CA LEU A 52 -32.55 9.60 13.37
C LEU A 52 -32.46 9.12 14.82
N GLU A 53 -31.86 9.90 15.71
CA GLU A 53 -31.77 9.56 17.14
C GLU A 53 -33.15 9.58 17.80
N GLY A 54 -33.98 10.59 17.50
CA GLY A 54 -35.37 10.64 17.94
C GLY A 54 -36.17 9.42 17.45
N ALA A 55 -36.00 9.04 16.18
CA ALA A 55 -36.60 7.84 15.62
C ALA A 55 -36.15 6.55 16.30
N ARG A 56 -34.84 6.38 16.53
CA ARG A 56 -34.29 5.24 17.28
C ARG A 56 -34.88 5.16 18.69
N LEU A 57 -34.95 6.27 19.41
CA LEU A 57 -35.53 6.32 20.75
C LEU A 57 -37.05 6.07 20.75
N ALA A 58 -37.77 6.52 19.72
CA ALA A 58 -39.20 6.23 19.58
C ALA A 58 -39.45 4.73 19.35
N VAL A 59 -38.66 4.10 18.48
CA VAL A 59 -38.68 2.64 18.27
C VAL A 59 -38.38 1.90 19.58
N ARG A 60 -37.39 2.34 20.35
CA ARG A 60 -37.03 1.73 21.65
C ARG A 60 -38.16 1.79 22.68
N ARG A 61 -39.07 2.76 22.58
CA ARG A 61 -40.23 2.91 23.49
C ARG A 61 -41.40 1.99 23.10
N LEU A 62 -41.35 1.30 21.96
CA LEU A 62 -42.40 0.38 21.56
C LEU A 62 -42.44 -0.84 22.50
N PRO A 63 -43.64 -1.40 22.77
CA PRO A 63 -43.79 -2.64 23.51
C PRO A 63 -42.98 -3.78 22.87
N ARG A 64 -42.41 -4.65 23.70
CA ARG A 64 -41.64 -5.83 23.27
C ARG A 64 -42.29 -7.11 23.82
N PRO A 65 -42.30 -8.24 23.07
CA PRO A 65 -41.85 -8.35 21.68
C PRO A 65 -42.72 -7.51 20.73
N LEU A 66 -42.17 -7.14 19.57
CA LEU A 66 -42.91 -6.45 18.52
C LEU A 66 -44.04 -7.35 18.02
N THR A 67 -45.21 -6.76 17.77
CA THR A 67 -46.37 -7.48 17.21
C THR A 67 -46.51 -7.29 15.71
N GLU A 68 -45.77 -6.33 15.15
CA GLU A 68 -45.74 -5.96 13.74
C GLU A 68 -44.38 -5.37 13.39
N SER A 69 -44.03 -5.36 12.09
CA SER A 69 -42.81 -4.71 11.61
C SER A 69 -42.90 -3.20 11.77
N VAL A 70 -41.76 -2.51 11.90
CA VAL A 70 -41.73 -1.05 12.04
C VAL A 70 -41.02 -0.43 10.86
N GLN A 71 -41.62 0.61 10.26
CA GLN A 71 -41.00 1.38 9.20
C GLN A 71 -40.80 2.83 9.64
N VAL A 72 -39.55 3.27 9.71
CA VAL A 72 -39.16 4.65 9.98
C VAL A 72 -38.95 5.35 8.64
N VAL A 73 -39.93 6.17 8.23
CA VAL A 73 -39.99 6.83 6.92
C VAL A 73 -39.46 8.27 7.01
N PHE A 74 -38.35 8.54 6.34
CA PHE A 74 -37.76 9.87 6.27
C PHE A 74 -38.30 10.67 5.08
N ALA A 75 -38.81 11.87 5.34
CA ALA A 75 -39.08 12.85 4.31
C ALA A 75 -37.78 13.40 3.68
N ALA A 76 -37.87 14.02 2.51
CA ALA A 76 -36.72 14.60 1.85
C ALA A 76 -36.06 15.69 2.73
N GLY A 77 -34.74 15.67 2.82
CA GLY A 77 -34.00 16.65 3.62
C GLY A 77 -32.60 16.22 4.02
N THR A 78 -31.86 17.17 4.59
CA THR A 78 -30.58 16.91 5.24
C THR A 78 -30.75 16.93 6.76
N TYR A 79 -30.50 15.80 7.38
CA TYR A 79 -30.55 15.58 8.82
C TYR A 79 -29.13 15.61 9.36
N ARG A 80 -28.78 16.69 10.06
CA ARG A 80 -27.45 16.83 10.67
C ARG A 80 -27.38 16.07 11.98
N LEU A 81 -26.45 15.13 12.08
CA LEU A 81 -26.22 14.34 13.26
C LEU A 81 -25.46 15.18 14.29
N ALA A 82 -26.03 15.34 15.48
CA ALA A 82 -25.37 16.03 16.59
C ALA A 82 -24.25 15.19 17.23
N GLN A 83 -24.35 13.87 17.10
CA GLN A 83 -23.42 12.86 17.60
C GLN A 83 -23.57 11.57 16.79
N THR A 84 -22.61 10.64 16.93
CA THR A 84 -22.74 9.27 16.40
C THR A 84 -24.01 8.62 16.93
N VAL A 85 -24.84 8.05 16.05
CA VAL A 85 -26.03 7.29 16.45
C VAL A 85 -25.64 5.85 16.75
N SER A 86 -25.83 5.42 17.99
CA SER A 86 -25.45 4.08 18.43
C SER A 86 -26.67 3.19 18.62
N PHE A 87 -26.73 2.11 17.85
CA PHE A 87 -27.68 1.01 18.02
C PHE A 87 -27.11 0.00 19.03
N ASP A 88 -27.92 -0.41 20.00
CA ASP A 88 -27.63 -1.54 20.89
C ASP A 88 -28.75 -2.58 20.83
N ALA A 89 -28.63 -3.65 21.61
CA ALA A 89 -29.59 -4.76 21.58
C ALA A 89 -31.05 -4.38 21.91
N GLY A 90 -31.29 -3.22 22.53
CA GLY A 90 -32.63 -2.68 22.77
C GLY A 90 -33.30 -2.11 21.50
N ASP A 91 -32.51 -1.84 20.46
CA ASP A 91 -33.01 -1.33 19.18
C ASP A 91 -33.31 -2.45 18.19
N SER A 92 -32.90 -3.69 18.46
CA SER A 92 -33.07 -4.84 17.56
C SER A 92 -34.54 -5.05 17.17
N GLY A 93 -34.76 -5.44 15.92
CA GLY A 93 -36.02 -6.02 15.48
C GLY A 93 -36.11 -7.50 15.86
N GLU A 94 -37.11 -8.17 15.30
CA GLU A 94 -37.29 -9.61 15.43
C GLU A 94 -37.32 -10.23 14.03
N ALA A 95 -36.98 -11.52 13.91
CA ALA A 95 -36.94 -12.19 12.60
C ALA A 95 -38.29 -12.11 11.84
N ALA A 96 -39.41 -12.13 12.57
CA ALA A 96 -40.75 -11.96 11.99
C ALA A 96 -41.18 -10.50 11.84
N HIS A 97 -40.55 -9.59 12.58
CA HIS A 97 -40.93 -8.18 12.70
C HIS A 97 -39.67 -7.29 12.69
N PRO A 98 -39.00 -7.15 11.52
CA PRO A 98 -37.83 -6.29 11.39
C PRO A 98 -38.18 -4.81 11.54
N ILE A 99 -37.15 -3.98 11.74
CA ILE A 99 -37.27 -2.53 11.77
C ILE A 99 -36.50 -1.96 10.57
N ALA A 100 -37.20 -1.20 9.71
CA ALA A 100 -36.62 -0.60 8.51
C ALA A 100 -36.57 0.93 8.60
N TYR A 101 -35.40 1.52 8.40
CA TYR A 101 -35.18 2.96 8.25
C TYR A 101 -35.07 3.28 6.76
N VAL A 102 -36.04 4.00 6.20
CA VAL A 102 -36.18 4.17 4.75
C VAL A 102 -36.36 5.62 4.35
N ALA A 103 -35.85 5.99 3.17
CA ALA A 103 -36.33 7.20 2.52
C ALA A 103 -37.77 7.03 2.03
N ALA A 104 -38.59 8.08 2.12
CA ALA A 104 -39.87 8.11 1.43
C ALA A 104 -39.66 7.96 -0.09
N PRO A 105 -40.63 7.42 -0.86
CA PRO A 105 -40.47 7.20 -2.29
C PRO A 105 -40.03 8.48 -3.04
N GLY A 106 -38.88 8.39 -3.74
CA GLY A 106 -38.29 9.51 -4.49
C GLY A 106 -37.65 10.62 -3.63
N ALA A 107 -37.65 10.49 -2.30
CA ALA A 107 -37.03 11.46 -1.41
C ALA A 107 -35.51 11.31 -1.38
N VAL A 108 -34.80 12.44 -1.44
CA VAL A 108 -33.37 12.49 -1.15
C VAL A 108 -33.19 12.76 0.33
N VAL A 109 -32.71 11.74 1.06
CA VAL A 109 -32.50 11.80 2.52
C VAL A 109 -31.01 11.71 2.81
N ILE A 110 -30.45 12.79 3.37
CA ILE A 110 -29.02 12.87 3.72
C ILE A 110 -28.86 12.88 5.24
N LEU A 111 -28.21 11.86 5.78
CA LEU A 111 -27.74 11.79 7.16
C LEU A 111 -26.29 12.28 7.19
N SER A 112 -26.09 13.50 7.67
CA SER A 112 -24.79 14.19 7.58
C SER A 112 -24.12 14.36 8.95
N GLY A 113 -22.88 13.88 9.10
CA GLY A 113 -22.02 14.18 10.24
C GLY A 113 -21.19 15.46 10.07
N GLY A 114 -21.52 16.30 9.09
CA GLY A 114 -20.82 17.53 8.75
C GLY A 114 -21.60 18.81 9.05
N ARG A 115 -20.85 19.91 9.20
CA ARG A 115 -21.38 21.27 9.39
C ARG A 115 -21.10 22.11 8.15
N GLU A 116 -22.14 22.79 7.69
CA GLU A 116 -22.03 23.74 6.59
C GLU A 116 -21.52 25.09 7.11
N LEU A 117 -20.63 25.69 6.35
CA LEU A 117 -20.04 26.99 6.62
C LEU A 117 -20.86 28.11 5.96
N PRO A 118 -20.79 29.34 6.47
CA PRO A 118 -21.38 30.50 5.79
C PRO A 118 -20.86 30.68 4.35
N ALA A 119 -21.57 31.47 3.56
CA ALA A 119 -21.15 31.80 2.20
C ALA A 119 -19.77 32.46 2.19
N PHE A 120 -18.95 32.09 1.22
CA PHE A 120 -17.70 32.76 0.94
C PHE A 120 -17.93 34.22 0.51
N GLN A 121 -16.89 35.03 0.65
CA GLN A 121 -16.77 36.38 0.12
C GLN A 121 -15.68 36.42 -0.94
N PRO A 122 -15.73 37.37 -1.90
CA PRO A 122 -14.66 37.51 -2.88
C PRO A 122 -13.36 37.93 -2.16
N GLY A 123 -12.30 37.18 -2.42
CA GLY A 123 -10.93 37.45 -1.96
C GLY A 123 -10.06 38.01 -3.08
N ARG A 124 -8.74 38.01 -2.86
CA ARG A 124 -7.75 38.48 -3.85
C ARG A 124 -7.38 37.37 -4.85
N ALA A 125 -6.90 37.77 -6.03
CA ALA A 125 -6.36 36.86 -7.05
C ALA A 125 -7.31 35.70 -7.41
N GLY A 126 -8.61 35.99 -7.54
CA GLY A 126 -9.64 34.99 -7.90
C GLY A 126 -10.02 34.03 -6.77
N ARG A 127 -9.44 34.17 -5.58
CA ARG A 127 -9.74 33.34 -4.42
C ARG A 127 -11.02 33.80 -3.74
N TRP A 128 -11.61 32.88 -2.98
CA TRP A 128 -12.76 33.11 -2.11
C TRP A 128 -12.33 32.94 -0.66
N GLU A 129 -12.88 33.77 0.23
CA GLU A 129 -12.48 33.82 1.63
C GLU A 129 -13.68 33.80 2.58
N LEU A 130 -13.48 33.21 3.74
CA LEU A 130 -14.46 33.15 4.82
C LEU A 130 -13.73 33.19 6.16
N ALA A 131 -14.21 34.01 7.10
CA ALA A 131 -13.91 33.83 8.52
C ALA A 131 -14.83 32.76 9.08
N THR A 132 -14.28 31.63 9.54
CA THR A 132 -15.11 30.56 10.10
C THR A 132 -15.77 31.03 11.40
N PRO A 133 -17.01 30.59 11.71
CA PRO A 133 -17.70 30.97 12.95
C PRO A 133 -16.85 30.72 14.21
N ALA A 134 -17.05 31.52 15.25
CA ALA A 134 -16.40 31.31 16.54
C ALA A 134 -16.68 29.88 17.07
N GLY A 135 -15.66 29.21 17.59
CA GLY A 135 -15.77 27.81 18.05
C GLY A 135 -15.76 26.75 16.94
N THR A 136 -15.49 27.13 15.68
CA THR A 136 -15.19 26.16 14.63
C THR A 136 -13.91 25.42 14.97
N GLU A 137 -13.98 24.09 15.01
CA GLU A 137 -12.82 23.23 15.20
C GLU A 137 -11.91 23.21 13.96
N THR A 138 -10.63 22.89 14.14
CA THR A 138 -9.74 22.69 13.00
C THR A 138 -10.14 21.42 12.24
N PHE A 139 -10.15 21.50 10.93
CA PHE A 139 -10.46 20.37 10.06
C PHE A 139 -9.42 20.22 8.97
N GLU A 140 -9.29 19.00 8.46
CA GLU A 140 -8.29 18.62 7.45
C GLU A 140 -8.95 18.12 6.16
N GLN A 141 -10.28 18.22 6.09
CA GLN A 141 -11.14 17.78 4.99
C GLN A 141 -12.22 18.85 4.77
N LEU A 142 -12.52 19.15 3.53
CA LEU A 142 -13.52 20.13 3.14
C LEU A 142 -14.21 19.66 1.85
N TRP A 143 -15.51 19.84 1.77
CA TRP A 143 -16.29 19.70 0.54
C TRP A 143 -16.83 21.06 0.16
N VAL A 144 -16.74 21.43 -1.12
CA VAL A 144 -17.34 22.65 -1.67
C VAL A 144 -18.36 22.21 -2.71
N GLY A 145 -19.63 22.51 -2.45
CA GLY A 145 -20.74 21.84 -3.13
C GLY A 145 -20.73 20.33 -2.80
N ASP A 146 -20.79 19.50 -3.83
CA ASP A 146 -20.78 18.03 -3.71
C ASP A 146 -19.40 17.41 -3.99
N ARG A 147 -18.33 18.22 -4.03
CA ARG A 147 -16.98 17.78 -4.40
C ARG A 147 -15.99 17.99 -3.27
N ARG A 148 -15.18 16.97 -2.97
CA ARG A 148 -14.05 17.11 -2.03
C ARG A 148 -13.06 18.14 -2.57
N ALA A 149 -12.77 19.17 -1.77
CA ALA A 149 -11.75 20.15 -2.05
C ALA A 149 -10.38 19.63 -1.59
N THR A 150 -9.36 19.91 -2.39
CA THR A 150 -7.98 19.49 -2.12
C THR A 150 -7.37 20.43 -1.09
N ARG A 151 -6.84 19.91 0.02
CA ARG A 151 -6.06 20.76 0.91
C ARG A 151 -4.78 21.16 0.16
N ALA A 152 -4.47 22.46 0.13
CA ALA A 152 -3.36 23.04 -0.62
C ALA A 152 -2.08 22.18 -0.50
N ARG A 153 -1.54 21.74 -1.65
CA ARG A 153 -0.44 20.76 -1.70
C ARG A 153 0.53 21.01 -2.86
N SER A 154 1.74 20.49 -2.75
CA SER A 154 2.84 20.74 -3.69
C SER A 154 2.61 20.26 -5.12
N HIS A 155 1.66 19.35 -5.32
CA HIS A 155 1.26 18.82 -6.63
C HIS A 155 -0.20 18.38 -6.55
N ALA A 156 -1.13 18.96 -7.32
CA ALA A 156 -2.50 18.46 -7.33
C ALA A 156 -2.60 17.01 -7.85
N GLN A 157 -1.78 16.66 -8.85
CA GLN A 157 -1.57 15.30 -9.34
C GLN A 157 -0.08 14.95 -9.35
N GLY A 158 0.25 13.68 -9.06
CA GLY A 158 1.63 13.23 -8.97
C GLY A 158 2.31 13.55 -7.64
N TYR A 159 3.64 13.41 -7.62
CA TYR A 159 4.50 13.55 -6.44
C TYR A 159 5.97 13.72 -6.83
N SER A 160 6.76 14.33 -5.94
CA SER A 160 8.23 14.38 -6.06
C SER A 160 8.87 13.17 -5.38
N PHE A 161 10.19 12.98 -5.53
CA PHE A 161 10.91 11.87 -4.91
C PHE A 161 11.94 12.36 -3.90
N LEU A 162 12.09 11.62 -2.80
CA LEU A 162 13.23 11.84 -1.93
C LEU A 162 14.53 11.62 -2.71
N ARG A 163 15.62 12.20 -2.22
CA ARG A 163 16.99 11.82 -2.58
C ARG A 163 17.52 10.75 -1.64
N GLY A 164 17.03 10.72 -0.39
CA GLY A 164 17.36 9.70 0.60
C GLY A 164 17.20 10.21 2.03
N MET A 165 17.68 9.43 2.98
CA MET A 165 17.74 9.79 4.39
C MET A 165 19.18 10.08 4.81
N GLU A 166 19.43 11.27 5.34
CA GLU A 166 20.76 11.71 5.81
C GLU A 166 21.07 11.15 7.20
N SER A 167 20.10 11.20 8.11
CA SER A 167 20.26 10.70 9.47
C SER A 167 18.95 10.22 10.08
N GLU A 168 19.06 9.26 11.00
CA GLU A 168 17.98 8.77 11.84
C GLU A 168 18.51 8.59 13.26
N THR A 169 18.04 9.42 14.19
CA THR A 169 18.54 9.44 15.57
C THR A 169 17.39 9.20 16.54
N LYS A 170 17.55 8.27 17.48
CA LYS A 170 16.58 8.07 18.55
C LYS A 170 16.55 9.29 19.47
N VAL A 171 15.38 9.87 19.68
CA VAL A 171 15.18 11.08 20.49
C VAL A 171 14.26 10.88 21.69
N GLY A 172 13.55 9.75 21.76
CA GLY A 172 12.67 9.46 22.89
C GLY A 172 12.10 8.05 22.88
N GLY A 173 11.39 7.72 23.95
CA GLY A 173 10.68 6.45 24.12
C GLY A 173 11.56 5.26 24.46
N ASP A 174 10.94 4.23 25.03
CA ASP A 174 11.55 2.90 25.21
C ASP A 174 10.88 1.87 24.29
N ARG A 175 11.42 0.66 24.26
CA ARG A 175 10.94 -0.41 23.38
C ARG A 175 9.48 -0.83 23.65
N LYS A 176 8.94 -0.58 24.85
CA LYS A 176 7.56 -0.92 25.24
C LYS A 176 6.59 0.23 24.96
N ALA A 177 7.02 1.48 25.19
CA ALA A 177 6.24 2.69 24.98
C ALA A 177 6.22 3.16 23.52
N GLY A 178 7.06 2.57 22.67
CA GLY A 178 7.29 3.01 21.29
C GLY A 178 8.46 3.98 21.24
N GLU A 179 9.46 3.66 20.42
CA GLU A 179 10.63 4.49 20.23
C GLU A 179 10.35 5.59 19.21
N THR A 180 10.80 6.82 19.50
CA THR A 180 10.69 7.96 18.60
C THR A 180 12.06 8.31 18.04
N PHE A 181 12.10 8.48 16.74
CA PHE A 181 13.27 8.83 15.95
C PHE A 181 13.04 10.15 15.24
N ARG A 182 14.12 10.94 15.18
CA ARG A 182 14.23 12.12 14.32
C ARG A 182 14.92 11.70 13.03
N GLN A 183 14.26 11.95 11.91
CA GLN A 183 14.72 11.55 10.59
C GLN A 183 14.91 12.80 9.73
N LYS A 184 16.12 13.01 9.23
CA LYS A 184 16.45 14.10 8.29
C LYS A 184 16.44 13.55 6.87
N LEU A 185 15.52 14.04 6.05
CA LEU A 185 15.28 13.58 4.68
C LEU A 185 15.77 14.62 3.67
N LEU A 186 16.42 14.13 2.62
CA LEU A 186 16.97 14.93 1.53
C LEU A 186 16.01 14.93 0.34
N VAL A 187 15.83 16.09 -0.28
CA VAL A 187 14.98 16.33 -1.46
C VAL A 187 15.64 17.30 -2.43
N ASP A 188 15.03 17.54 -3.59
CA ASP A 188 15.47 18.63 -4.44
C ASP A 188 15.12 19.97 -3.78
N PRO A 189 16.04 20.95 -3.65
CA PRO A 189 15.73 22.29 -3.14
C PRO A 189 14.55 22.96 -3.85
N GLN A 190 14.30 22.61 -5.13
CA GLN A 190 13.15 23.14 -5.88
C GLN A 190 11.81 22.72 -5.29
N ASP A 191 11.72 21.51 -4.71
CA ASP A 191 10.50 21.00 -4.08
C ASP A 191 10.16 21.73 -2.77
N LEU A 192 11.10 22.52 -2.22
CA LEU A 192 10.93 23.27 -0.98
C LEU A 192 10.75 24.79 -1.20
N ARG A 193 10.62 25.25 -2.46
CA ARG A 193 10.45 26.69 -2.77
C ARG A 193 9.23 27.31 -2.09
N ALA A 194 8.16 26.53 -1.89
CA ALA A 194 6.95 26.98 -1.21
C ALA A 194 7.19 27.46 0.24
N PHE A 195 8.31 27.08 0.85
CA PHE A 195 8.67 27.50 2.21
C PHE A 195 9.37 28.86 2.26
N ALA A 196 9.78 29.44 1.14
CA ALA A 196 10.56 30.68 1.11
C ALA A 196 9.83 31.87 1.77
N GLU A 197 8.50 31.94 1.63
CA GLU A 197 7.69 33.09 2.04
C GLU A 197 6.67 32.78 3.15
N VAL A 198 6.85 31.68 3.88
CA VAL A 198 5.94 31.29 4.98
C VAL A 198 6.60 31.48 6.35
N SER A 199 5.80 31.85 7.34
CA SER A 199 6.27 32.04 8.71
C SER A 199 6.69 30.71 9.35
N GLU A 200 7.59 30.77 10.34
CA GLU A 200 8.04 29.57 11.08
C GLU A 200 6.87 28.75 11.67
N LYS A 201 5.82 29.44 12.13
CA LYS A 201 4.61 28.80 12.64
C LYS A 201 3.86 28.01 11.56
N GLU A 202 3.80 28.51 10.33
CA GLU A 202 3.20 27.80 9.20
C GLU A 202 4.07 26.63 8.74
N ARG A 203 5.40 26.78 8.78
CA ARG A 203 6.33 25.66 8.49
C ARG A 203 6.07 24.45 9.40
N GLN A 204 5.79 24.70 10.68
CA GLN A 204 5.49 23.66 11.67
C GLN A 204 4.11 23.01 11.50
N ASP A 205 3.20 23.65 10.78
CA ASP A 205 1.88 23.09 10.44
C ASP A 205 1.88 22.31 9.12
N ALA A 206 2.94 22.45 8.32
CA ALA A 206 3.09 21.70 7.08
C ALA A 206 3.16 20.19 7.37
N VAL A 207 2.54 19.42 6.48
CA VAL A 207 2.49 17.96 6.58
C VAL A 207 3.12 17.38 5.33
N VAL A 208 3.98 16.38 5.49
CA VAL A 208 4.46 15.55 4.38
C VAL A 208 3.73 14.22 4.37
N ASN A 209 3.31 13.77 3.19
CA ASN A 209 2.85 12.42 2.94
C ASN A 209 3.90 11.69 2.09
N LEU A 210 4.46 10.63 2.62
CA LEU A 210 5.50 9.81 2.01
C LEU A 210 4.86 8.53 1.46
N PHE A 211 5.06 8.22 0.19
CA PHE A 211 4.57 7.02 -0.48
C PHE A 211 5.72 6.03 -0.64
N HIS A 212 5.63 4.87 -0.01
CA HIS A 212 6.73 3.89 0.03
C HIS A 212 6.19 2.47 -0.10
N LYS A 213 6.67 1.77 -1.14
CA LYS A 213 6.29 0.37 -1.44
C LYS A 213 4.75 0.22 -1.45
N TRP A 214 4.16 -0.52 -0.52
CA TRP A 214 2.72 -0.79 -0.38
C TRP A 214 2.02 0.08 0.70
N ASP A 215 2.71 1.06 1.26
CA ASP A 215 2.21 1.85 2.39
C ASP A 215 2.50 3.35 2.20
N ASN A 216 1.99 4.18 3.12
CA ASN A 216 2.29 5.61 3.15
C ASN A 216 2.53 6.10 4.58
N THR A 217 3.28 7.18 4.77
CA THR A 217 3.51 7.77 6.10
C THR A 217 3.26 9.27 6.04
N ARG A 218 2.38 9.76 6.92
CA ARG A 218 2.00 11.17 7.00
C ARG A 218 2.52 11.79 8.30
N ARG A 219 3.30 12.87 8.21
CA ARG A 219 3.97 13.49 9.36
C ARG A 219 3.97 15.02 9.26
N ARG A 220 3.88 15.69 10.41
CA ARG A 220 4.24 17.12 10.51
C ARG A 220 5.75 17.29 10.33
N LEU A 221 6.13 18.39 9.70
CA LEU A 221 7.52 18.78 9.59
C LEU A 221 8.00 19.40 10.92
N GLU A 222 9.12 18.91 11.44
CA GLU A 222 9.80 19.48 12.61
C GLU A 222 10.64 20.70 12.19
N SER A 223 11.31 20.62 11.04
CA SER A 223 12.09 21.71 10.46
C SER A 223 12.24 21.53 8.95
N VAL A 224 12.50 22.63 8.24
CA VAL A 224 12.73 22.65 6.79
C VAL A 224 13.89 23.59 6.48
N ASP A 225 14.83 23.11 5.67
CA ASP A 225 15.95 23.87 5.11
C ASP A 225 15.82 23.88 3.57
N PRO A 226 15.15 24.91 3.00
CA PRO A 226 14.97 25.02 1.56
C PRO A 226 16.28 25.24 0.80
N THR A 227 17.30 25.82 1.44
CA THR A 227 18.59 26.12 0.80
C THR A 227 19.36 24.84 0.50
N ASN A 228 19.42 23.94 1.48
CA ASN A 228 20.15 22.67 1.35
C ASN A 228 19.26 21.50 0.89
N GLY A 229 17.97 21.72 0.66
CA GLY A 229 17.06 20.69 0.17
C GLY A 229 16.80 19.60 1.20
N SER A 230 16.46 19.96 2.44
CA SER A 230 16.16 18.96 3.48
C SER A 230 15.00 19.35 4.38
N PHE A 231 14.36 18.36 4.99
CA PHE A 231 13.41 18.55 6.07
C PHE A 231 13.53 17.44 7.11
N THR A 232 13.04 17.71 8.31
CA THR A 232 13.09 16.76 9.43
C THR A 232 11.68 16.36 9.86
N ILE A 233 11.49 15.07 10.17
CA ILE A 233 10.25 14.53 10.73
C ILE A 233 10.53 13.75 12.02
N LEU A 234 9.48 13.58 12.84
CA LEU A 234 9.47 12.71 14.01
C LEU A 234 8.56 11.50 13.77
N GLY A 235 9.09 10.30 13.95
CA GLY A 235 8.37 9.04 13.69
C GLY A 235 8.93 7.83 14.43
N GLY A 236 8.40 6.65 14.11
CA GLY A 236 9.04 5.40 14.52
C GLY A 236 10.29 5.12 13.68
N ALA A 237 11.11 4.16 14.10
CA ALA A 237 12.27 3.71 13.33
C ALA A 237 11.85 3.27 11.92
N THR A 238 12.67 3.60 10.92
CA THR A 238 12.48 3.14 9.55
C THR A 238 12.52 1.61 9.51
N LYS A 239 11.48 1.01 8.89
CA LYS A 239 11.38 -0.45 8.78
C LYS A 239 12.34 -0.92 7.66
N PRO A 240 13.13 -1.99 7.85
CA PRO A 240 14.06 -2.45 6.82
C PRO A 240 13.42 -2.85 5.50
N HIS A 241 12.16 -3.31 5.53
CA HIS A 241 11.37 -3.67 4.35
C HIS A 241 10.60 -2.48 3.76
N ASN A 242 10.63 -1.32 4.43
CA ASN A 242 9.92 -0.13 3.99
C ASN A 242 10.80 1.13 4.21
N THR A 243 11.88 1.17 3.43
CA THR A 243 12.90 2.21 3.50
C THR A 243 12.41 3.55 2.96
N LEU A 244 12.91 4.64 3.54
CA LEU A 244 12.75 6.00 3.02
C LEU A 244 13.97 6.31 2.14
N ASP A 245 13.84 6.05 0.85
CA ASP A 245 14.92 6.14 -0.13
C ASP A 245 14.50 6.93 -1.38
N HIS A 246 15.35 6.95 -2.39
CA HIS A 246 15.09 7.69 -3.63
C HIS A 246 13.85 7.22 -4.41
N LEU A 247 13.30 6.04 -4.10
CA LEU A 247 12.05 5.54 -4.66
C LEU A 247 10.83 5.88 -3.78
N THR A 248 11.01 6.63 -2.70
CA THR A 248 9.92 7.15 -1.88
C THR A 248 9.38 8.43 -2.51
N GLY A 249 8.13 8.36 -2.96
CA GLY A 249 7.38 9.54 -3.42
C GLY A 249 6.96 10.42 -2.25
N PHE A 250 6.76 11.71 -2.47
CA PHE A 250 6.21 12.60 -1.44
C PHE A 250 5.41 13.77 -1.99
N VAL A 251 4.49 14.26 -1.15
CA VAL A 251 3.80 15.53 -1.31
C VAL A 251 3.81 16.31 0.00
N ILE A 252 3.91 17.63 -0.10
CA ILE A 252 3.81 18.55 1.04
C ILE A 252 2.44 19.21 0.98
N GLU A 253 1.77 19.32 2.12
CA GLU A 253 0.44 19.90 2.27
C GLU A 253 0.44 21.01 3.32
N ASN A 254 -0.62 21.81 3.31
CA ASN A 254 -0.99 22.76 4.34
C ASN A 254 -0.10 24.01 4.44
N LEU A 255 0.21 24.62 3.29
CA LEU A 255 0.83 25.94 3.22
C LEU A 255 -0.02 26.90 2.39
N PRO A 256 -0.07 28.20 2.72
CA PRO A 256 -0.82 29.18 1.93
C PRO A 256 -0.20 29.38 0.54
N THR A 257 1.11 29.21 0.41
CA THR A 257 1.87 29.33 -0.86
C THR A 257 1.62 28.17 -1.81
N LEU A 258 1.06 27.05 -1.32
CA LEU A 258 0.68 25.88 -2.13
C LEU A 258 -0.77 25.93 -2.59
N LEU A 259 -1.47 27.03 -2.35
CA LEU A 259 -2.84 27.21 -2.82
C LEU A 259 -2.77 27.79 -4.23
N ASP A 260 -2.59 26.99 -5.27
CA ASP A 260 -2.32 27.48 -6.63
C ASP A 260 -3.15 26.83 -7.73
N GLU A 261 -3.89 25.76 -7.43
CA GLU A 261 -4.78 25.09 -8.38
C GLU A 261 -6.28 25.20 -8.04
N PRO A 262 -7.18 25.26 -9.05
CA PRO A 262 -8.62 25.25 -8.82
C PRO A 262 -9.10 24.02 -8.03
N GLY A 263 -9.93 24.26 -7.01
CA GLY A 263 -10.40 23.24 -6.08
C GLY A 263 -9.56 23.10 -4.81
N GLU A 264 -8.46 23.84 -4.69
CA GLU A 264 -7.65 23.83 -3.48
C GLU A 264 -8.15 24.79 -2.39
N TRP A 265 -7.86 24.47 -1.12
CA TRP A 265 -8.16 25.31 0.04
C TRP A 265 -7.05 25.33 1.10
N PHE A 266 -7.03 26.42 1.89
CA PHE A 266 -6.15 26.61 3.05
C PHE A 266 -6.91 27.21 4.22
N LEU A 267 -6.74 26.66 5.43
CA LEU A 267 -7.28 27.20 6.68
C LEU A 267 -6.13 27.74 7.54
N SER A 268 -6.10 29.05 7.70
CA SER A 268 -5.08 29.73 8.53
C SER A 268 -5.36 29.56 10.03
N ARG A 269 -4.31 29.73 10.86
CA ARG A 269 -4.43 29.77 12.33
C ARG A 269 -5.36 30.87 12.86
N ALA A 270 -5.65 31.88 12.05
CA ALA A 270 -6.60 32.94 12.38
C ALA A 270 -8.04 32.57 12.02
N ASN A 271 -8.33 31.29 11.74
CA ASN A 271 -9.66 30.80 11.36
C ASN A 271 -10.21 31.48 10.09
N ARG A 272 -9.32 31.88 9.18
CA ARG A 272 -9.66 32.32 7.83
C ARG A 272 -9.44 31.16 6.86
N LEU A 273 -10.53 30.73 6.23
CA LEU A 273 -10.56 29.75 5.15
C LEU A 273 -10.43 30.49 3.82
N THR A 274 -9.49 30.05 2.98
CA THR A 274 -9.29 30.55 1.62
C THR A 274 -9.45 29.38 0.64
N TYR A 275 -10.18 29.58 -0.44
CA TYR A 275 -10.48 28.57 -1.46
C TYR A 275 -10.24 29.14 -2.86
N LEU A 276 -9.64 28.36 -3.76
CA LEU A 276 -9.52 28.72 -5.18
C LEU A 276 -10.64 27.99 -5.95
N PRO A 277 -11.69 28.67 -6.42
CA PRO A 277 -12.85 28.02 -7.00
C PRO A 277 -12.54 27.25 -8.29
N ARG A 278 -13.26 26.14 -8.50
CA ARG A 278 -13.22 25.40 -9.77
C ARG A 278 -14.01 26.14 -10.84
N PRO A 279 -13.68 25.94 -12.14
CA PRO A 279 -14.52 26.42 -13.22
C PRO A 279 -15.98 25.98 -13.05
N GLY A 280 -16.91 26.92 -13.13
CA GLY A 280 -18.35 26.68 -13.02
C GLY A 280 -18.92 26.77 -11.60
N GLU A 281 -18.09 26.90 -10.55
CA GLU A 281 -18.59 27.15 -9.20
C GLU A 281 -19.03 28.61 -9.04
N ASP A 282 -20.22 28.81 -8.45
CA ASP A 282 -20.81 30.13 -8.22
C ASP A 282 -20.77 30.51 -6.74
N LEU A 283 -20.12 31.64 -6.46
CA LEU A 283 -19.93 32.21 -5.13
C LEU A 283 -21.26 32.38 -4.37
N ALA A 284 -22.35 32.73 -5.06
CA ALA A 284 -23.63 33.00 -4.43
C ALA A 284 -24.30 31.74 -3.87
N THR A 285 -24.14 30.62 -4.57
CA THR A 285 -24.93 29.40 -4.35
C THR A 285 -24.14 28.28 -3.69
N VAL A 286 -22.83 28.17 -3.96
CA VAL A 286 -22.02 27.08 -3.42
C VAL A 286 -21.67 27.31 -1.95
N ARG A 287 -21.63 26.23 -1.18
CA ARG A 287 -21.32 26.23 0.24
C ARG A 287 -20.23 25.22 0.54
N ALA A 288 -19.49 25.46 1.61
CA ALA A 288 -18.49 24.53 2.09
C ALA A 288 -19.02 23.73 3.28
N THR A 289 -18.74 22.44 3.33
CA THR A 289 -19.06 21.55 4.45
C THR A 289 -17.78 20.92 4.98
N TYR A 290 -17.58 20.93 6.29
CA TYR A 290 -16.50 20.21 6.94
C TYR A 290 -17.07 19.13 7.88
N PRO A 291 -16.38 17.99 8.04
CA PRO A 291 -16.90 16.91 8.86
C PRO A 291 -16.65 17.21 10.35
N VAL A 292 -17.59 16.87 11.23
CA VAL A 292 -17.45 17.03 12.69
C VAL A 292 -17.43 15.70 13.44
N LEU A 293 -18.16 14.70 12.95
CA LEU A 293 -18.19 13.37 13.56
C LEU A 293 -17.12 12.45 12.98
N GLU A 294 -16.51 11.59 13.82
CA GLU A 294 -15.65 10.51 13.34
C GLU A 294 -16.45 9.36 12.73
N LYS A 295 -17.59 9.02 13.35
CA LYS A 295 -18.49 7.95 12.92
C LYS A 295 -19.90 8.50 12.74
N LEU A 296 -20.66 7.89 11.84
CA LEU A 296 -22.07 8.19 11.64
C LEU A 296 -22.92 7.23 12.47
N LEU A 297 -22.70 5.92 12.29
CA LEU A 297 -23.45 4.86 12.97
C LEU A 297 -22.53 3.86 13.67
N THR A 298 -22.94 3.40 14.84
CA THR A 298 -22.32 2.26 15.53
C THR A 298 -23.38 1.25 15.94
N PHE A 299 -23.11 -0.05 15.76
CA PHE A 299 -23.93 -1.14 16.27
C PHE A 299 -23.09 -1.86 17.32
N ALA A 300 -23.52 -1.79 18.58
CA ALA A 300 -22.79 -2.25 19.74
C ALA A 300 -23.62 -3.31 20.48
N GLY A 301 -23.52 -4.56 20.01
CA GLY A 301 -24.16 -5.70 20.66
C GLY A 301 -23.23 -6.42 21.65
N SER A 302 -23.70 -7.57 22.11
CA SER A 302 -22.90 -8.57 22.82
C SER A 302 -23.24 -9.96 22.31
N ALA A 303 -22.37 -10.94 22.53
CA ALA A 303 -22.64 -12.32 22.11
C ALA A 303 -23.99 -12.88 22.65
N ALA A 304 -24.40 -12.46 23.86
CA ALA A 304 -25.67 -12.88 24.46
C ALA A 304 -26.88 -12.07 23.96
N ARG A 305 -26.65 -10.84 23.50
CA ARG A 305 -27.68 -9.89 23.06
C ARG A 305 -27.13 -9.10 21.87
N PRO A 306 -27.16 -9.67 20.65
CA PRO A 306 -26.67 -8.98 19.47
C PRO A 306 -27.63 -7.87 19.05
N VAL A 307 -27.11 -6.92 18.26
CA VAL A 307 -27.97 -5.99 17.50
C VAL A 307 -28.46 -6.72 16.26
N ALA A 308 -29.77 -6.81 16.02
CA ALA A 308 -30.28 -7.65 14.95
C ALA A 308 -31.54 -7.13 14.25
N HIS A 309 -31.77 -7.64 13.03
CA HIS A 309 -32.99 -7.44 12.24
C HIS A 309 -33.31 -5.97 11.95
N LEU A 310 -32.29 -5.22 11.52
CA LEU A 310 -32.39 -3.82 11.12
C LEU A 310 -32.09 -3.66 9.64
N GLU A 311 -32.83 -2.76 9.00
CA GLU A 311 -32.65 -2.46 7.58
C GLU A 311 -32.53 -0.95 7.35
N PHE A 312 -31.67 -0.55 6.43
CA PHE A 312 -31.49 0.82 5.97
C PHE A 312 -31.65 0.83 4.46
N ARG A 313 -32.61 1.60 3.94
CA ARG A 313 -32.94 1.59 2.51
C ARG A 313 -32.99 3.00 1.91
N ASP A 314 -32.29 3.18 0.79
CA ASP A 314 -32.31 4.42 -0.02
C ASP A 314 -31.89 5.69 0.75
N LEU A 315 -31.11 5.51 1.82
CA LEU A 315 -30.54 6.59 2.63
C LEU A 315 -29.13 6.98 2.17
N ARG A 316 -28.78 8.26 2.27
CA ARG A 316 -27.43 8.77 2.00
C ARG A 316 -26.72 9.13 3.29
N PHE A 317 -25.54 8.56 3.52
CA PHE A 317 -24.67 8.80 4.67
C PHE A 317 -23.48 9.64 4.23
N ARG A 318 -23.34 10.84 4.79
CA ARG A 318 -22.32 11.80 4.33
C ARG A 318 -21.55 12.46 5.45
N HIS A 319 -20.35 12.94 5.13
CA HIS A 319 -19.53 13.84 5.95
C HIS A 319 -19.14 13.26 7.31
N ALA A 320 -18.12 12.40 7.32
CA ALA A 320 -17.49 11.94 8.56
C ALA A 320 -15.97 12.01 8.45
N LYS A 321 -15.32 12.47 9.52
CA LYS A 321 -13.86 12.61 9.61
C LYS A 321 -13.16 11.27 9.47
N GLY A 322 -13.76 10.21 10.01
CA GLY A 322 -13.21 8.85 10.05
C GLY A 322 -12.12 8.62 11.09
N VAL A 323 -11.22 9.60 11.27
CA VAL A 323 -10.18 9.61 12.30
C VAL A 323 -10.12 10.97 12.99
N ALA A 324 -9.61 11.02 14.22
CA ALA A 324 -9.48 12.26 15.00
C ALA A 324 -8.59 13.31 14.33
N THR A 325 -7.47 12.88 13.73
CA THR A 325 -6.55 13.76 12.98
C THR A 325 -5.80 12.98 11.90
N LEU A 326 -5.49 13.66 10.81
CA LEU A 326 -4.66 13.20 9.70
C LEU A 326 -3.21 13.73 9.80
N ALA A 327 -2.93 14.70 10.67
CA ALA A 327 -1.66 15.41 10.68
C ALA A 327 -0.44 14.52 10.98
N THR A 328 -0.65 13.45 11.74
CA THR A 328 0.37 12.43 12.02
C THR A 328 -0.29 11.06 11.95
N PHE A 329 0.00 10.32 10.88
CA PHE A 329 -0.55 8.98 10.71
C PHE A 329 0.44 8.07 10.01
N GLU A 330 0.69 6.91 10.61
CA GLU A 330 1.42 5.82 10.00
C GLU A 330 0.45 4.63 9.96
N PRO A 331 -0.21 4.40 8.81
CA PRO A 331 -0.98 3.20 8.59
C PRO A 331 -0.07 1.96 8.64
N ASN A 332 -0.72 0.82 8.76
CA ASN A 332 -0.15 -0.45 8.33
C ASN A 332 -0.66 -0.76 6.92
N GLN A 333 -0.20 -1.85 6.31
CA GLN A 333 -0.77 -2.38 5.07
C GLN A 333 -2.31 -2.39 5.10
N ALA A 334 -2.94 -1.93 4.01
CA ALA A 334 -4.39 -1.74 3.89
C ALA A 334 -5.01 -0.71 4.86
N ALA A 335 -4.24 0.02 5.66
CA ALA A 335 -4.69 0.93 6.72
C ALA A 335 -5.62 0.30 7.79
N VAL A 336 -5.68 -1.03 7.88
CA VAL A 336 -6.76 -1.74 8.61
C VAL A 336 -6.61 -1.78 10.14
N ALA A 337 -5.42 -1.53 10.69
CA ALA A 337 -5.17 -1.61 12.12
C ALA A 337 -5.65 -0.38 12.90
N ARG A 338 -5.57 0.80 12.28
CA ARG A 338 -5.88 2.08 12.94
C ARG A 338 -7.01 2.86 12.29
N VAL A 339 -7.39 2.52 11.06
CA VAL A 339 -8.51 3.16 10.35
C VAL A 339 -9.74 2.25 10.42
N ASP A 340 -10.84 2.79 10.94
CA ASP A 340 -12.12 2.09 11.10
C ASP A 340 -13.19 2.61 10.12
N GLY A 341 -14.33 1.94 10.08
CA GLY A 341 -15.48 2.34 9.27
C GLY A 341 -16.28 3.46 9.91
N VAL A 342 -16.79 4.40 9.11
CA VAL A 342 -17.75 5.42 9.58
C VAL A 342 -19.10 4.82 9.98
N ILE A 343 -19.42 3.63 9.45
CA ILE A 343 -20.44 2.73 9.96
C ILE A 343 -19.75 1.49 10.53
N THR A 344 -19.88 1.26 11.84
CA THR A 344 -19.21 0.14 12.52
C THR A 344 -20.22 -0.83 13.12
N LEU A 345 -20.07 -2.13 12.84
CA LEU A 345 -20.90 -3.20 13.38
C LEU A 345 -20.04 -4.13 14.23
N GLU A 346 -20.45 -4.38 15.47
CA GLU A 346 -19.84 -5.34 16.38
C GLU A 346 -20.94 -6.12 17.11
N GLN A 347 -20.83 -7.45 17.13
CA GLN A 347 -21.86 -8.34 17.68
C GLN A 347 -23.25 -8.03 17.10
N ALA A 348 -23.31 -7.96 15.76
CA ALA A 348 -24.52 -7.63 15.01
C ALA A 348 -24.87 -8.72 14.00
N SER A 349 -26.15 -8.98 13.79
CA SER A 349 -26.60 -10.01 12.85
C SER A 349 -27.86 -9.65 12.09
N ALA A 350 -28.02 -10.19 10.88
CA ALA A 350 -29.20 -9.91 10.05
C ALA A 350 -29.45 -8.38 9.88
N ILE A 351 -28.39 -7.65 9.51
CA ILE A 351 -28.45 -6.22 9.23
C ILE A 351 -28.35 -6.01 7.70
N ARG A 352 -29.20 -5.15 7.14
CA ARG A 352 -29.23 -4.89 5.70
C ARG A 352 -29.07 -3.41 5.38
N PHE A 353 -28.17 -3.09 4.46
CA PHE A 353 -28.07 -1.80 3.78
C PHE A 353 -28.38 -2.03 2.31
N GLU A 354 -29.40 -1.36 1.78
CA GLU A 354 -29.89 -1.57 0.42
C GLU A 354 -30.13 -0.24 -0.29
N GLY A 355 -29.58 -0.06 -1.49
CA GLY A 355 -29.79 1.17 -2.26
C GLY A 355 -29.18 2.42 -1.61
N CYS A 356 -28.34 2.24 -0.58
CA CYS A 356 -27.76 3.35 0.17
C CYS A 356 -26.58 4.01 -0.59
N GLU A 357 -26.36 5.28 -0.29
CA GLU A 357 -25.14 5.99 -0.67
C GLU A 357 -24.29 6.23 0.58
N LEU A 358 -23.00 5.92 0.53
CA LEU A 358 -22.00 6.41 1.47
C LEU A 358 -21.03 7.29 0.68
N ALA A 359 -20.97 8.57 1.02
CA ALA A 359 -20.10 9.52 0.34
C ALA A 359 -19.42 10.49 1.30
N HIS A 360 -18.33 11.12 0.88
CA HIS A 360 -17.72 12.24 1.60
C HIS A 360 -17.25 11.86 3.00
N PHE A 361 -16.38 10.86 3.13
CA PHE A 361 -15.84 10.45 4.43
C PHE A 361 -14.34 10.23 4.41
N GLY A 362 -13.71 10.30 5.59
CA GLY A 362 -12.25 10.29 5.73
C GLY A 362 -11.62 8.93 6.02
N SER A 363 -12.37 7.86 6.21
CA SER A 363 -11.87 6.52 6.57
C SER A 363 -12.47 5.41 5.69
N TYR A 364 -12.68 4.21 6.24
CA TYR A 364 -13.46 3.15 5.58
C TYR A 364 -14.96 3.46 5.64
N GLY A 365 -15.75 2.96 4.68
CA GLY A 365 -17.21 3.08 4.73
C GLY A 365 -17.80 2.23 5.86
N PHE A 366 -17.58 0.91 5.78
CA PHE A 366 -18.08 -0.06 6.75
C PHE A 366 -16.94 -0.82 7.46
N SER A 367 -17.16 -1.14 8.73
CA SER A 367 -16.36 -2.11 9.49
C SER A 367 -17.26 -3.17 10.13
N LEU A 368 -17.17 -4.41 9.66
CA LEU A 368 -17.83 -5.58 10.24
C LEU A 368 -16.83 -6.29 11.17
N ARG A 369 -16.97 -6.01 12.47
CA ARG A 369 -16.04 -6.44 13.52
C ARG A 369 -16.52 -7.74 14.15
N ARG A 370 -15.78 -8.22 15.16
CA ARG A 370 -16.07 -9.46 15.90
C ARG A 370 -17.56 -9.70 16.18
N GLY A 371 -17.96 -10.96 16.06
CA GLY A 371 -19.32 -11.44 16.28
C GLY A 371 -20.34 -10.97 15.24
N THR A 372 -19.89 -10.33 14.16
CA THR A 372 -20.79 -9.86 13.09
C THR A 372 -21.00 -10.92 12.03
N HIS A 373 -22.27 -11.25 11.74
CA HIS A 373 -22.61 -12.21 10.70
C HIS A 373 -23.93 -11.90 9.99
N ASP A 374 -24.15 -12.47 8.81
CA ASP A 374 -25.38 -12.28 8.02
C ASP A 374 -25.71 -10.80 7.74
N VAL A 375 -24.67 -9.96 7.57
CA VAL A 375 -24.81 -8.58 7.13
C VAL A 375 -24.83 -8.53 5.60
N THR A 376 -25.82 -7.83 5.03
CA THR A 376 -25.91 -7.60 3.59
C THR A 376 -25.77 -6.12 3.26
N ILE A 377 -24.76 -5.79 2.46
CA ILE A 377 -24.57 -4.47 1.83
C ILE A 377 -24.82 -4.70 0.34
N GLU A 378 -25.95 -4.20 -0.16
CA GLU A 378 -26.44 -4.52 -1.50
C GLU A 378 -26.89 -3.29 -2.29
N ARG A 379 -26.48 -3.19 -3.56
CA ARG A 379 -26.82 -2.04 -4.42
C ARG A 379 -26.46 -0.70 -3.79
N CYS A 380 -25.36 -0.65 -3.07
CA CYS A 380 -24.88 0.58 -2.45
C CYS A 380 -23.84 1.27 -3.35
N LEU A 381 -23.90 2.60 -3.41
CA LEU A 381 -22.82 3.43 -3.94
C LEU A 381 -21.93 3.88 -2.78
N ILE A 382 -20.65 3.50 -2.80
CA ILE A 382 -19.66 3.90 -1.81
C ILE A 382 -18.56 4.67 -2.54
N THR A 383 -18.47 5.97 -2.32
CA THR A 383 -17.65 6.87 -3.15
C THR A 383 -17.00 7.97 -2.31
N ASP A 384 -15.96 8.62 -2.83
CA ASP A 384 -15.24 9.72 -2.18
C ASP A 384 -14.76 9.37 -0.75
N MET A 385 -13.89 8.36 -0.70
CA MET A 385 -13.45 7.69 0.52
C MET A 385 -12.02 8.09 0.88
N GLY A 386 -11.79 8.45 2.14
CA GLY A 386 -10.44 8.70 2.63
C GLY A 386 -9.59 7.43 2.68
N ALA A 387 -10.19 6.29 3.02
CA ALA A 387 -9.58 4.95 2.94
C ALA A 387 -10.36 4.08 1.94
N GLY A 388 -10.89 2.93 2.38
CA GLY A 388 -11.54 1.94 1.52
C GLY A 388 -13.05 1.81 1.70
N GLY A 389 -13.66 0.83 1.05
CA GLY A 389 -15.11 0.60 1.09
C GLY A 389 -15.54 -0.18 2.34
N VAL A 390 -15.15 -1.44 2.45
CA VAL A 390 -15.64 -2.36 3.49
C VAL A 390 -14.51 -3.15 4.13
N LYS A 391 -14.47 -3.15 5.47
CA LYS A 391 -13.57 -3.98 6.28
C LYS A 391 -14.37 -5.12 6.94
N VAL A 392 -13.94 -6.36 6.76
CA VAL A 392 -14.61 -7.56 7.28
C VAL A 392 -13.63 -8.37 8.12
N GLY A 393 -13.95 -8.54 9.40
CA GLY A 393 -13.15 -9.34 10.33
C GLY A 393 -12.09 -8.56 11.10
N SER A 394 -11.22 -9.33 11.75
CA SER A 394 -10.17 -8.85 12.64
C SER A 394 -8.79 -9.15 12.06
N LEU A 395 -7.74 -8.48 12.58
CA LEU A 395 -6.36 -8.76 12.17
C LEU A 395 -5.87 -10.15 12.61
N ASN A 396 -6.46 -10.68 13.68
CA ASN A 396 -6.12 -11.97 14.28
C ASN A 396 -7.38 -12.83 14.40
N ASP A 397 -7.17 -14.14 14.50
CA ASP A 397 -8.25 -15.09 14.77
C ASP A 397 -8.89 -14.81 16.13
N GLU A 398 -10.22 -14.75 16.15
CA GLU A 398 -10.96 -14.62 17.39
C GLU A 398 -10.90 -15.93 18.20
N PRO A 399 -10.68 -15.84 19.53
CA PRO A 399 -10.51 -17.01 20.37
C PRO A 399 -11.82 -17.79 20.56
N GLN A 400 -12.97 -17.12 20.48
CA GLN A 400 -14.29 -17.71 20.67
C GLN A 400 -15.02 -17.80 19.34
N ASP A 401 -15.71 -18.92 19.09
CA ASP A 401 -16.44 -19.12 17.83
C ASP A 401 -17.62 -18.15 17.66
N ALA A 402 -18.23 -17.69 18.77
CA ALA A 402 -19.27 -16.67 18.75
C ALA A 402 -18.78 -15.31 18.23
N ASP A 403 -17.47 -15.05 18.32
CA ASP A 403 -16.85 -13.79 17.88
C ASP A 403 -16.38 -13.86 16.41
N VAL A 404 -16.48 -15.01 15.76
CA VAL A 404 -16.04 -15.19 14.37
C VAL A 404 -16.94 -14.43 13.41
N VAL A 405 -16.32 -13.54 12.63
CA VAL A 405 -17.00 -12.81 11.56
C VAL A 405 -17.21 -13.73 10.36
N ARG A 406 -18.46 -13.87 9.91
CA ARG A 406 -18.79 -14.80 8.81
C ARG A 406 -20.10 -14.50 8.10
N GLY A 407 -20.29 -15.08 6.91
CA GLY A 407 -21.59 -15.06 6.23
C GLY A 407 -22.02 -13.68 5.74
N ASN A 408 -21.12 -12.70 5.66
CA ASN A 408 -21.45 -11.35 5.22
C ASN A 408 -21.40 -11.24 3.70
N ARG A 409 -22.26 -10.41 3.12
CA ARG A 409 -22.40 -10.24 1.67
C ARG A 409 -22.27 -8.78 1.27
N ILE A 410 -21.27 -8.49 0.44
CA ILE A 410 -21.09 -7.23 -0.28
C ILE A 410 -21.43 -7.53 -1.74
N HIS A 411 -22.59 -7.08 -2.18
CA HIS A 411 -23.16 -7.55 -3.44
C HIS A 411 -23.74 -6.44 -4.30
N ASN A 412 -23.41 -6.46 -5.58
CA ASN A 412 -23.96 -5.49 -6.53
C ASN A 412 -23.68 -4.03 -6.13
N CYS A 413 -22.56 -3.76 -5.47
CA CYS A 413 -22.17 -2.41 -5.06
C CYS A 413 -21.24 -1.76 -6.08
N ILE A 414 -21.24 -0.43 -6.11
CA ILE A 414 -20.23 0.39 -6.80
C ILE A 414 -19.35 1.01 -5.72
N ILE A 415 -18.07 0.68 -5.71
CA ILE A 415 -17.09 1.12 -4.70
C ILE A 415 -15.96 1.84 -5.44
N ARG A 416 -15.90 3.18 -5.35
CA ARG A 416 -14.91 3.95 -6.12
C ARG A 416 -14.38 5.18 -5.40
N ASP A 417 -13.39 5.84 -6.00
CA ASP A 417 -12.76 7.06 -5.48
C ASP A 417 -12.20 6.88 -4.06
N GLY A 418 -11.33 5.88 -3.91
CA GLY A 418 -10.81 5.42 -2.63
C GLY A 418 -9.34 5.74 -2.40
N GLY A 419 -8.94 5.76 -1.14
CA GLY A 419 -7.56 5.98 -0.71
C GLY A 419 -7.10 7.44 -0.83
N LEU A 420 -8.04 8.40 -0.85
CA LEU A 420 -7.73 9.82 -1.03
C LEU A 420 -6.90 10.41 0.13
N LEU A 421 -6.94 9.80 1.31
CA LEU A 421 -6.17 10.16 2.49
C LEU A 421 -5.22 9.04 2.93
N PHE A 422 -5.60 7.80 2.69
CA PHE A 422 -4.85 6.58 2.98
C PHE A 422 -4.69 5.75 1.70
N PRO A 423 -3.74 6.10 0.81
CA PRO A 423 -3.57 5.44 -0.48
C PRO A 423 -3.37 3.92 -0.42
N CYS A 424 -2.85 3.41 0.70
CA CYS A 424 -2.64 1.98 0.90
C CYS A 424 -3.93 1.19 1.20
N ALA A 425 -5.07 1.85 1.41
CA ALA A 425 -6.34 1.21 1.68
C ALA A 425 -6.90 0.46 0.45
N VAL A 426 -7.78 -0.51 0.69
CA VAL A 426 -8.36 -1.37 -0.35
C VAL A 426 -9.87 -1.22 -0.45
N GLY A 427 -10.45 -1.56 -1.60
CA GLY A 427 -11.90 -1.50 -1.79
C GLY A 427 -12.66 -2.37 -0.78
N VAL A 428 -12.31 -3.66 -0.70
CA VAL A 428 -12.80 -4.59 0.32
C VAL A 428 -11.65 -5.35 0.96
N TRP A 429 -11.58 -5.32 2.28
CA TRP A 429 -10.64 -6.12 3.06
C TRP A 429 -11.36 -7.19 3.86
N ILE A 430 -10.92 -8.45 3.73
CA ILE A 430 -11.35 -9.58 4.54
C ILE A 430 -10.13 -10.07 5.32
N GLY A 431 -10.12 -9.85 6.63
CA GLY A 431 -9.07 -10.33 7.53
C GLY A 431 -9.29 -11.78 7.97
N SER A 432 -9.25 -12.01 9.28
CA SER A 432 -9.74 -13.26 9.87
C SER A 432 -11.27 -13.30 9.85
N ALA A 433 -11.85 -13.77 8.74
CA ALA A 433 -13.28 -13.98 8.57
C ALA A 433 -13.58 -15.06 7.52
N ALA A 434 -14.65 -15.83 7.72
CA ALA A 434 -14.98 -16.98 6.87
C ALA A 434 -16.31 -16.81 6.14
N ASP A 435 -16.52 -17.55 5.04
CA ASP A 435 -17.83 -17.68 4.39
C ASP A 435 -18.43 -16.34 3.92
N ASN A 436 -17.61 -15.33 3.65
CA ASN A 436 -18.07 -14.02 3.16
C ASN A 436 -18.13 -14.00 1.63
N ALA A 437 -18.99 -13.17 1.07
CA ALA A 437 -19.18 -13.04 -0.38
C ALA A 437 -19.03 -11.58 -0.85
N VAL A 438 -18.04 -11.34 -1.71
CA VAL A 438 -17.83 -10.10 -2.47
C VAL A 438 -18.19 -10.43 -3.92
N THR A 439 -19.42 -10.13 -4.33
CA THR A 439 -19.95 -10.60 -5.62
C THR A 439 -20.65 -9.54 -6.44
N HIS A 440 -20.45 -9.56 -7.76
CA HIS A 440 -21.11 -8.63 -8.69
C HIS A 440 -20.85 -7.16 -8.38
N ASN A 441 -19.70 -6.81 -7.81
CA ASN A 441 -19.38 -5.41 -7.52
C ASN A 441 -18.58 -4.79 -8.67
N GLU A 442 -18.66 -3.47 -8.78
CA GLU A 442 -17.67 -2.66 -9.50
C GLU A 442 -16.78 -1.97 -8.48
N ILE A 443 -15.46 -2.19 -8.56
CA ILE A 443 -14.49 -1.60 -7.64
C ILE A 443 -13.40 -0.90 -8.46
N SER A 444 -13.28 0.42 -8.33
CA SER A 444 -12.37 1.21 -9.17
C SER A 444 -11.76 2.43 -8.49
N ASP A 445 -10.76 3.04 -9.14
CA ASP A 445 -10.21 4.36 -8.74
C ASP A 445 -9.62 4.36 -7.32
N LEU A 446 -8.87 3.31 -6.99
CA LEU A 446 -8.07 3.22 -5.78
C LEU A 446 -6.57 3.31 -6.10
N PHE A 447 -5.77 3.76 -5.15
CA PHE A 447 -4.30 3.80 -5.27
C PHE A 447 -3.61 2.49 -4.89
N TYR A 448 -4.37 1.44 -4.58
CA TYR A 448 -3.87 0.12 -4.20
C TYR A 448 -4.84 -0.98 -4.65
N SER A 449 -4.91 -2.11 -3.93
CA SER A 449 -5.68 -3.29 -4.34
C SER A 449 -7.20 -3.10 -4.25
N ALA A 450 -7.98 -3.78 -5.11
CA ALA A 450 -9.44 -3.73 -5.00
C ALA A 450 -9.96 -4.64 -3.88
N VAL A 451 -9.47 -5.88 -3.81
CA VAL A 451 -9.87 -6.84 -2.76
C VAL A 451 -8.65 -7.49 -2.12
N SER A 452 -8.63 -7.57 -0.80
CA SER A 452 -7.62 -8.29 0.00
C SER A 452 -8.29 -9.36 0.85
N VAL A 453 -7.80 -10.61 0.82
CA VAL A 453 -8.39 -11.74 1.56
C VAL A 453 -7.34 -12.49 2.39
N GLY A 454 -7.62 -12.66 3.67
CA GLY A 454 -6.72 -13.29 4.64
C GLY A 454 -5.73 -12.30 5.23
N TRP A 455 -5.17 -12.62 6.40
CA TRP A 455 -4.22 -11.75 7.12
C TRP A 455 -3.15 -12.52 7.89
N ARG A 456 -2.76 -13.69 7.39
CA ARG A 456 -1.81 -14.58 8.04
C ARG A 456 -0.54 -14.74 7.17
N TRP A 457 0.56 -14.12 7.58
CA TRP A 457 1.85 -14.32 6.94
C TRP A 457 2.37 -15.73 7.19
N GLY A 458 2.55 -16.50 6.12
CA GLY A 458 3.04 -17.87 6.16
C GLY A 458 1.94 -18.92 6.36
N TYR A 459 2.34 -20.15 6.72
CA TYR A 459 1.45 -21.32 6.69
C TYR A 459 0.76 -21.65 8.03
N ALA A 460 0.81 -20.74 9.01
CA ALA A 460 0.09 -20.95 10.26
C ALA A 460 -1.44 -21.00 10.01
N PRO A 461 -2.21 -21.72 10.84
CA PRO A 461 -3.66 -21.76 10.70
C PRO A 461 -4.29 -20.36 10.64
N SER A 462 -5.39 -20.29 9.89
CA SER A 462 -6.13 -19.06 9.60
C SER A 462 -7.62 -19.37 9.56
N ARG A 463 -8.47 -18.47 10.04
CA ARG A 463 -9.93 -18.55 9.88
C ARG A 463 -10.44 -17.98 8.55
N ALA A 464 -9.58 -17.42 7.69
CA ALA A 464 -9.95 -16.76 6.44
C ALA A 464 -10.37 -17.73 5.31
N LYS A 465 -11.37 -18.59 5.55
CA LYS A 465 -11.71 -19.72 4.68
C LYS A 465 -13.04 -19.54 3.94
N ARG A 466 -13.18 -20.21 2.79
CA ARG A 466 -14.43 -20.27 2.01
C ARG A 466 -15.01 -18.89 1.66
N ASN A 467 -14.15 -17.89 1.51
CA ASN A 467 -14.58 -16.58 1.05
C ASN A 467 -14.74 -16.61 -0.48
N LYS A 468 -15.69 -15.82 -0.99
CA LYS A 468 -15.97 -15.73 -2.43
C LYS A 468 -15.70 -14.33 -2.93
N VAL A 469 -14.77 -14.20 -3.87
CA VAL A 469 -14.54 -12.98 -4.65
C VAL A 469 -14.90 -13.31 -6.09
N GLU A 470 -16.18 -13.19 -6.43
CA GLU A 470 -16.70 -13.72 -7.70
C GLU A 470 -17.52 -12.73 -8.52
N TRP A 471 -17.42 -12.80 -9.84
CA TRP A 471 -18.23 -11.99 -10.77
C TRP A 471 -18.05 -10.48 -10.62
N ASN A 472 -16.93 -10.00 -10.09
CA ASN A 472 -16.68 -8.56 -9.93
C ASN A 472 -15.99 -7.96 -11.16
N HIS A 473 -16.09 -6.64 -11.29
CA HIS A 473 -15.33 -5.84 -12.24
C HIS A 473 -14.41 -4.91 -11.45
N LEU A 474 -13.10 -5.13 -11.55
CA LEU A 474 -12.07 -4.51 -10.70
C LEU A 474 -11.08 -3.77 -11.59
N HIS A 475 -11.05 -2.43 -11.56
CA HIS A 475 -10.26 -1.72 -12.56
C HIS A 475 -9.74 -0.34 -12.18
N HIS A 476 -8.69 0.08 -12.90
CA HIS A 476 -8.01 1.37 -12.69
C HIS A 476 -7.54 1.49 -11.23
N LEU A 477 -6.65 0.58 -10.88
CA LEU A 477 -6.10 0.39 -9.55
C LEU A 477 -4.64 0.81 -9.53
N GLY A 478 -4.17 1.23 -8.36
CA GLY A 478 -2.76 1.56 -8.10
C GLY A 478 -2.35 2.96 -8.58
N GLN A 479 -2.86 3.39 -9.73
CA GLN A 479 -2.62 4.71 -10.34
C GLN A 479 -1.14 5.10 -10.43
N GLY A 480 -0.25 4.11 -10.49
CA GLY A 480 1.19 4.35 -10.56
C GLY A 480 1.81 4.93 -9.29
N MET A 481 1.13 4.89 -8.14
CA MET A 481 1.58 5.52 -6.89
C MET A 481 2.27 4.54 -5.93
N LEU A 482 1.60 3.44 -5.58
CA LEU A 482 2.12 2.40 -4.70
C LEU A 482 2.57 1.16 -5.49
N SER A 483 3.18 0.19 -4.82
CA SER A 483 3.74 -1.04 -5.36
C SER A 483 3.30 -2.24 -4.52
N ASP A 484 3.59 -3.46 -5.00
CA ASP A 484 3.30 -4.73 -4.30
C ASP A 484 1.79 -4.96 -4.03
N MET A 485 1.00 -4.97 -5.10
CA MET A 485 -0.45 -4.97 -5.08
C MET A 485 -1.08 -5.87 -6.13
N GLY A 486 -2.36 -6.18 -5.94
CA GLY A 486 -3.13 -6.99 -6.88
C GLY A 486 -4.51 -6.40 -7.16
N GLY A 487 -5.13 -6.75 -8.28
CA GLY A 487 -6.59 -6.63 -8.41
C GLY A 487 -7.28 -7.37 -7.27
N VAL A 488 -6.90 -8.63 -7.08
CA VAL A 488 -7.20 -9.42 -5.88
C VAL A 488 -5.91 -9.94 -5.26
N TYR A 489 -5.70 -9.57 -3.99
CA TYR A 489 -4.59 -9.97 -3.15
C TYR A 489 -5.05 -11.02 -2.11
N THR A 490 -4.25 -12.07 -1.89
CA THR A 490 -4.54 -13.08 -0.85
C THR A 490 -3.34 -13.34 0.04
N LEU A 491 -3.59 -13.68 1.31
CA LEU A 491 -2.55 -13.90 2.32
C LEU A 491 -2.90 -15.04 3.30
N GLY A 492 -2.03 -16.04 3.37
CA GLY A 492 -2.16 -17.18 4.29
C GLY A 492 -3.18 -18.25 3.90
N PRO A 493 -3.31 -19.33 4.72
CA PRO A 493 -4.21 -20.44 4.41
C PRO A 493 -5.68 -20.01 4.34
N SER A 494 -6.33 -20.34 3.22
CA SER A 494 -7.65 -19.82 2.85
C SER A 494 -8.46 -20.90 2.12
N GLU A 495 -8.45 -22.13 2.62
CA GLU A 495 -8.99 -23.28 1.89
C GLU A 495 -10.48 -23.11 1.54
N GLY A 496 -10.82 -23.46 0.30
CA GLY A 496 -12.17 -23.30 -0.24
C GLY A 496 -12.52 -21.88 -0.65
N THR A 497 -11.62 -20.90 -0.49
CA THR A 497 -11.80 -19.55 -1.03
C THR A 497 -11.69 -19.57 -2.55
N SER A 498 -12.57 -18.82 -3.21
CA SER A 498 -12.61 -18.64 -4.67
C SER A 498 -12.36 -17.18 -5.06
N VAL A 499 -11.55 -17.00 -6.11
CA VAL A 499 -11.36 -15.73 -6.81
C VAL A 499 -11.68 -15.99 -8.28
N SER A 500 -12.95 -15.94 -8.64
CA SER A 500 -13.43 -16.55 -9.89
C SER A 500 -14.36 -15.66 -10.70
N HIS A 501 -14.29 -15.75 -12.02
CA HIS A 501 -15.16 -15.01 -12.93
C HIS A 501 -15.07 -13.48 -12.75
N ASN A 502 -13.92 -12.95 -12.35
CA ASN A 502 -13.73 -11.50 -12.25
C ASN A 502 -13.15 -10.94 -13.56
N HIS A 503 -13.52 -9.71 -13.87
CA HIS A 503 -12.86 -8.89 -14.89
C HIS A 503 -11.92 -7.92 -14.18
N ILE A 504 -10.62 -8.06 -14.39
CA ILE A 504 -9.58 -7.28 -13.71
C ILE A 504 -8.72 -6.56 -14.75
N HIS A 505 -8.68 -5.22 -14.73
CA HIS A 505 -7.84 -4.51 -15.71
C HIS A 505 -7.40 -3.10 -15.33
N HIS A 506 -6.39 -2.57 -16.03
CA HIS A 506 -5.74 -1.30 -15.68
C HIS A 506 -5.22 -1.31 -14.23
N VAL A 507 -4.35 -2.26 -13.91
CA VAL A 507 -3.71 -2.37 -12.60
C VAL A 507 -2.28 -1.84 -12.73
N SER A 508 -2.02 -0.64 -12.22
CA SER A 508 -0.75 0.06 -12.41
C SER A 508 -0.05 0.32 -11.08
N CYS A 509 1.14 -0.24 -10.89
CA CYS A 509 2.00 0.08 -9.76
C CYS A 509 2.99 1.20 -10.11
N PHE A 510 3.70 1.74 -9.10
CA PHE A 510 4.84 2.62 -9.32
C PHE A 510 6.06 1.84 -9.81
N SER A 511 6.56 0.90 -8.98
CA SER A 511 7.89 0.32 -9.18
C SER A 511 7.90 -1.18 -9.41
N TYR A 512 7.05 -1.94 -8.74
CA TYR A 512 6.87 -3.38 -8.94
C TYR A 512 5.51 -3.79 -8.39
N GLY A 513 5.03 -4.96 -8.78
CA GLY A 513 3.83 -5.56 -8.24
C GLY A 513 2.54 -4.84 -8.58
N GLY A 514 2.26 -4.62 -9.86
CA GLY A 514 0.94 -4.30 -10.38
C GLY A 514 0.30 -5.53 -11.00
N TRP A 515 -0.13 -6.50 -10.19
CA TRP A 515 -0.67 -7.77 -10.68
C TRP A 515 -2.20 -7.79 -10.74
N GLY A 516 -2.76 -8.71 -11.54
CA GLY A 516 -4.20 -8.97 -11.51
C GLY A 516 -4.61 -9.88 -10.34
N LEU A 517 -4.06 -11.09 -10.34
CA LEU A 517 -4.27 -12.11 -9.31
C LEU A 517 -2.97 -12.32 -8.52
N TYR A 518 -2.96 -11.97 -7.24
CA TYR A 518 -1.75 -11.99 -6.42
C TYR A 518 -1.92 -12.88 -5.18
N THR A 519 -1.20 -14.01 -5.19
CA THR A 519 -1.11 -14.93 -4.05
C THR A 519 0.18 -14.71 -3.25
N ASP A 520 0.06 -13.95 -2.17
CA ASP A 520 1.17 -13.61 -1.30
C ASP A 520 1.39 -14.69 -0.20
N GLU A 521 2.32 -14.42 0.72
CA GLU A 521 2.87 -15.30 1.74
C GLU A 521 1.89 -16.33 2.33
N GLY A 522 2.08 -17.60 1.96
CA GLY A 522 1.36 -18.72 2.56
C GLY A 522 -0.05 -18.94 2.04
N SER A 523 -0.47 -18.20 1.01
CA SER A 523 -1.74 -18.41 0.30
C SER A 523 -1.92 -19.88 -0.05
N THR A 524 -2.95 -20.52 0.50
CA THR A 524 -3.13 -21.98 0.41
C THR A 524 -4.56 -22.39 0.10
N GLY A 525 -4.72 -23.32 -0.85
CA GLY A 525 -6.00 -23.96 -1.17
C GLY A 525 -7.02 -23.04 -1.82
N ILE A 526 -6.57 -22.04 -2.56
CA ILE A 526 -7.41 -21.04 -3.24
C ILE A 526 -7.63 -21.48 -4.69
N THR A 527 -8.87 -21.34 -5.17
CA THR A 527 -9.19 -21.54 -6.59
C THR A 527 -9.36 -20.19 -7.28
N MET A 528 -8.60 -19.97 -8.35
CA MET A 528 -8.69 -18.81 -9.22
C MET A 528 -9.08 -19.24 -10.62
N GLU A 529 -10.37 -19.13 -10.96
CA GLU A 529 -10.87 -19.66 -12.22
C GLU A 529 -11.78 -18.74 -13.02
N GLY A 530 -11.69 -18.83 -14.35
CA GLY A 530 -12.60 -18.10 -15.22
C GLY A 530 -12.42 -16.58 -15.19
N ASN A 531 -11.29 -16.07 -14.72
CA ASN A 531 -11.02 -14.63 -14.66
C ASN A 531 -10.53 -14.12 -16.02
N LEU A 532 -10.96 -12.91 -16.37
CA LEU A 532 -10.39 -12.11 -17.44
C LEU A 532 -9.49 -11.05 -16.80
N VAL A 533 -8.18 -11.14 -17.04
CA VAL A 533 -7.19 -10.22 -16.49
C VAL A 533 -6.40 -9.59 -17.63
N HIS A 534 -6.38 -8.26 -17.73
CA HIS A 534 -5.58 -7.60 -18.75
C HIS A 534 -5.07 -6.20 -18.41
N ASP A 535 -4.04 -5.74 -19.12
CA ASP A 535 -3.45 -4.40 -18.96
C ASP A 535 -3.01 -4.14 -17.50
N THR A 536 -2.15 -5.03 -17.01
CA THR A 536 -1.49 -4.96 -15.71
C THR A 536 -0.02 -4.54 -15.89
N THR A 537 0.62 -3.96 -14.88
CA THR A 537 2.07 -3.68 -14.99
C THR A 537 2.90 -4.96 -14.99
N ASP A 538 2.82 -5.79 -13.95
CA ASP A 538 3.80 -6.88 -13.76
C ASP A 538 3.29 -8.27 -14.19
N GLY A 539 1.98 -8.53 -14.15
CA GLY A 539 1.44 -9.81 -14.59
C GLY A 539 -0.03 -10.07 -14.30
N GLY A 540 -0.63 -10.97 -15.09
CA GLY A 540 -2.01 -11.41 -14.88
C GLY A 540 -2.15 -12.30 -13.63
N PHE A 541 -1.11 -13.08 -13.32
CA PHE A 541 -1.02 -13.91 -12.12
C PHE A 541 0.39 -13.87 -11.51
N HIS A 542 0.46 -13.76 -10.19
CA HIS A 542 1.68 -13.89 -9.41
C HIS A 542 1.49 -14.84 -8.22
N GLN A 543 2.50 -15.69 -8.03
CA GLN A 543 2.71 -16.46 -6.81
C GLN A 543 3.99 -16.00 -6.11
N HIS A 544 3.86 -15.44 -4.91
CA HIS A 544 5.01 -15.23 -4.04
C HIS A 544 5.48 -16.58 -3.47
N TYR A 545 4.82 -17.07 -2.43
CA TYR A 545 4.90 -18.46 -1.98
C TYR A 545 3.57 -18.91 -1.39
N GLY A 546 3.26 -20.19 -1.56
CA GLY A 546 1.96 -20.74 -1.22
C GLY A 546 1.91 -22.25 -1.40
N LYS A 547 0.72 -22.82 -1.27
CA LYS A 547 0.51 -24.27 -1.32
C LYS A 547 -0.83 -24.64 -1.96
N ASP A 548 -0.82 -25.63 -2.85
CA ASP A 548 -2.03 -26.25 -3.40
C ASP A 548 -3.07 -25.26 -3.99
N ASN A 549 -2.63 -24.12 -4.52
CA ASN A 549 -3.50 -23.18 -5.24
C ASN A 549 -3.83 -23.70 -6.64
N VAL A 550 -5.00 -23.38 -7.17
CA VAL A 550 -5.45 -23.81 -8.51
C VAL A 550 -5.77 -22.58 -9.35
N ILE A 551 -5.05 -22.40 -10.46
CA ILE A 551 -5.23 -21.30 -11.39
C ILE A 551 -5.62 -21.89 -12.73
N ARG A 552 -6.89 -21.77 -13.11
CA ARG A 552 -7.39 -22.45 -14.31
C ARG A 552 -8.40 -21.68 -15.13
N ASN A 553 -8.45 -21.95 -16.43
CA ASN A 553 -9.47 -21.38 -17.31
C ASN A 553 -9.52 -19.84 -17.28
N ASN A 554 -8.38 -19.18 -17.09
CA ASN A 554 -8.28 -17.72 -17.09
C ASN A 554 -7.76 -17.22 -18.45
N ILE A 555 -8.11 -15.98 -18.79
CA ILE A 555 -7.45 -15.22 -19.84
C ILE A 555 -6.56 -14.19 -19.14
N LEU A 556 -5.24 -14.30 -19.33
CA LEU A 556 -4.23 -13.39 -18.78
C LEU A 556 -3.55 -12.68 -19.94
N ALA A 557 -3.77 -11.38 -20.08
CA ALA A 557 -3.43 -10.67 -21.32
C ALA A 557 -2.71 -9.32 -21.14
N PHE A 558 -1.70 -9.06 -21.96
CA PHE A 558 -1.13 -7.72 -22.16
C PHE A 558 -0.57 -7.07 -20.89
N ALA A 559 0.08 -7.84 -20.03
CA ALA A 559 0.89 -7.26 -18.97
C ALA A 559 2.14 -6.56 -19.55
N GLU A 560 2.61 -5.47 -18.93
CA GLU A 560 3.73 -4.68 -19.42
C GLU A 560 5.09 -5.39 -19.27
N GLU A 561 5.35 -6.03 -18.13
CA GLU A 561 6.65 -6.62 -17.78
C GLU A 561 6.69 -8.14 -18.04
N ALA A 562 5.96 -8.96 -17.28
CA ALA A 562 5.82 -10.40 -17.50
C ALA A 562 4.34 -10.82 -17.48
N GLN A 563 3.95 -11.95 -18.07
CA GLN A 563 2.53 -12.35 -18.04
C GLN A 563 2.18 -13.15 -16.79
N VAL A 564 3.12 -13.98 -16.32
CA VAL A 564 2.99 -14.81 -15.14
C VAL A 564 4.28 -14.78 -14.34
N GLU A 565 4.18 -14.64 -13.03
CA GLU A 565 5.34 -14.48 -12.17
C GLU A 565 5.34 -15.43 -10.98
N ARG A 566 6.56 -15.80 -10.57
CA ARG A 566 6.78 -16.61 -9.37
C ARG A 566 8.06 -16.22 -8.64
N SER A 567 7.95 -15.82 -7.39
CA SER A 567 9.10 -15.24 -6.66
C SER A 567 9.88 -16.23 -5.80
N ARG A 568 9.25 -17.30 -5.28
CA ARG A 568 9.91 -18.25 -4.37
C ARG A 568 9.67 -19.71 -4.78
N GLN A 569 10.73 -20.50 -4.70
CA GLN A 569 10.67 -21.95 -4.87
C GLN A 569 10.36 -22.63 -3.54
N GLU A 570 9.42 -23.57 -3.56
CA GLU A 570 9.00 -24.33 -2.38
C GLU A 570 9.19 -25.84 -2.62
N ALA A 571 9.41 -26.60 -1.55
CA ALA A 571 9.64 -28.05 -1.64
C ALA A 571 8.36 -28.84 -1.97
N HIS A 572 7.20 -28.29 -1.63
CA HIS A 572 5.87 -28.81 -1.97
C HIS A 572 5.29 -28.08 -3.18
N ARG A 573 4.12 -28.54 -3.63
CA ARG A 573 3.40 -27.92 -4.74
C ARG A 573 2.80 -26.58 -4.32
N SER A 574 3.28 -25.48 -4.91
CA SER A 574 2.70 -24.16 -4.69
C SER A 574 1.36 -24.00 -5.41
N PHE A 575 1.32 -24.38 -6.69
CA PHE A 575 0.11 -24.26 -7.49
C PHE A 575 0.04 -25.24 -8.67
N VAL A 576 -1.17 -25.39 -9.19
CA VAL A 576 -1.47 -25.96 -10.52
C VAL A 576 -1.97 -24.83 -11.41
N PHE A 577 -1.34 -24.66 -12.57
CA PHE A 577 -1.68 -23.65 -13.58
C PHE A 577 -2.11 -24.37 -14.87
N GLU A 578 -3.42 -24.44 -15.13
CA GLU A 578 -3.95 -25.27 -16.21
C GLU A 578 -5.04 -24.65 -17.06
N ARG A 579 -5.03 -24.95 -18.37
CA ARG A 579 -6.06 -24.48 -19.31
C ARG A 579 -6.24 -22.95 -19.27
N ASN A 580 -5.15 -22.20 -19.10
CA ASN A 580 -5.19 -20.75 -19.20
C ASN A 580 -4.78 -20.30 -20.61
N LEU A 581 -5.32 -19.17 -21.06
CA LEU A 581 -4.85 -18.46 -22.24
C LEU A 581 -3.96 -17.31 -21.78
N VAL A 582 -2.68 -17.35 -22.16
CA VAL A 582 -1.68 -16.34 -21.77
C VAL A 582 -1.19 -15.63 -23.02
N ILE A 583 -1.53 -14.34 -23.13
CA ILE A 583 -1.51 -13.62 -24.41
C ILE A 583 -0.83 -12.27 -24.23
N PHE A 584 0.04 -11.89 -25.15
CA PHE A 584 0.85 -10.67 -24.95
C PHE A 584 1.33 -10.08 -26.26
N ASP A 585 1.80 -8.85 -26.21
CA ASP A 585 2.45 -8.13 -27.32
C ASP A 585 3.73 -7.39 -26.88
N ARG A 586 4.02 -7.47 -25.57
CA ARG A 586 5.11 -6.84 -24.85
C ARG A 586 5.43 -7.66 -23.62
N GLY A 587 6.50 -7.31 -22.93
CA GLY A 587 6.98 -8.08 -21.80
C GLY A 587 7.43 -9.50 -22.17
N GLY A 588 7.82 -10.26 -21.15
CA GLY A 588 8.12 -11.68 -21.23
C GLY A 588 6.94 -12.56 -20.83
N LEU A 589 7.06 -13.88 -21.04
CA LEU A 589 6.02 -14.82 -20.61
C LEU A 589 6.08 -15.09 -19.11
N LEU A 590 7.23 -15.57 -18.62
CA LEU A 590 7.43 -16.03 -17.25
C LEU A 590 8.51 -15.17 -16.55
N GLY A 591 8.14 -14.42 -15.52
CA GLY A 591 9.05 -13.55 -14.75
C GLY A 591 9.59 -14.20 -13.47
N HIS A 592 10.76 -13.74 -13.00
CA HIS A 592 11.44 -14.21 -11.77
C HIS A 592 11.94 -15.67 -11.81
N GLU A 593 11.53 -16.53 -10.86
CA GLU A 593 12.21 -17.79 -10.53
C GLU A 593 11.40 -19.04 -10.93
N TRP A 594 11.87 -19.80 -11.93
CA TRP A 594 11.17 -20.95 -12.53
C TRP A 594 11.88 -22.31 -12.45
N ARG A 595 12.75 -22.48 -11.45
CA ARG A 595 13.42 -23.78 -11.17
C ARG A 595 12.50 -24.75 -10.43
N GLY A 596 12.78 -26.05 -10.53
CA GLY A 596 12.02 -27.11 -9.85
C GLY A 596 11.33 -28.07 -10.81
N THR A 597 10.44 -28.90 -10.27
CA THR A 597 9.79 -30.00 -10.99
C THR A 597 8.26 -29.92 -10.84
N PRO A 598 7.47 -30.78 -11.54
CA PRO A 598 6.02 -30.90 -11.37
C PRO A 598 5.52 -31.12 -9.93
N GLU A 599 6.39 -31.57 -9.03
CA GLU A 599 6.13 -31.68 -7.59
C GLU A 599 6.10 -30.32 -6.89
N ASN A 600 6.85 -29.32 -7.38
CA ASN A 600 6.91 -27.96 -6.81
C ASN A 600 5.86 -27.02 -7.42
N PHE A 601 5.56 -27.19 -8.69
CA PHE A 601 4.53 -26.43 -9.43
C PHE A 601 4.17 -27.21 -10.68
N LEU A 602 2.92 -27.14 -11.14
CA LEU A 602 2.50 -27.87 -12.33
C LEU A 602 1.81 -26.96 -13.34
N MET A 603 2.38 -26.84 -14.53
CA MET A 603 1.74 -26.19 -15.67
C MET A 603 1.26 -27.25 -16.66
N ARG A 604 0.06 -27.12 -17.25
CA ARG A 604 -0.44 -28.04 -18.29
C ARG A 604 -1.61 -27.50 -19.10
N GLY A 605 -1.71 -27.93 -20.36
CA GLY A 605 -2.85 -27.62 -21.24
C GLY A 605 -3.11 -26.13 -21.44
N ASN A 606 -2.08 -25.29 -21.32
CA ASN A 606 -2.18 -23.84 -21.51
C ASN A 606 -1.99 -23.47 -23.00
N LEU A 607 -2.51 -22.31 -23.38
CA LEU A 607 -2.25 -21.71 -24.70
C LEU A 607 -1.45 -20.43 -24.52
N TYR A 608 -0.38 -20.30 -25.30
CA TYR A 608 0.50 -19.13 -25.31
C TYR A 608 0.52 -18.46 -26.68
N TRP A 609 0.42 -17.13 -26.71
CA TRP A 609 0.51 -16.37 -27.96
C TRP A 609 1.11 -14.98 -27.77
N ASP A 610 2.09 -14.64 -28.61
CA ASP A 610 2.69 -13.31 -28.67
C ASP A 610 2.27 -12.60 -29.98
N TYR A 611 1.38 -11.62 -29.88
CA TYR A 611 0.89 -10.79 -30.99
C TYR A 611 1.96 -9.87 -31.60
N SER A 612 3.11 -9.67 -30.95
CA SER A 612 4.25 -8.96 -31.57
C SER A 612 4.94 -9.78 -32.66
N GLY A 613 4.64 -11.08 -32.74
CA GLY A 613 5.27 -12.03 -33.67
C GLY A 613 6.61 -12.58 -33.19
N ARG A 614 7.07 -12.20 -31.98
CA ARG A 614 8.26 -12.80 -31.37
C ARG A 614 7.98 -14.26 -31.01
N PRO A 615 8.99 -15.15 -31.09
CA PRO A 615 8.82 -16.52 -30.61
C PRO A 615 8.54 -16.55 -29.10
N VAL A 616 7.54 -17.32 -28.69
CA VAL A 616 7.32 -17.62 -27.26
C VAL A 616 8.49 -18.44 -26.71
N ARG A 617 9.00 -18.02 -25.55
CA ARG A 617 10.17 -18.60 -24.89
C ARG A 617 9.94 -18.80 -23.40
N PHE A 618 10.66 -19.78 -22.84
CA PHE A 618 10.56 -20.18 -21.44
C PHE A 618 11.92 -20.05 -20.70
N PRO A 619 11.91 -19.90 -19.36
CA PRO A 619 13.10 -19.80 -18.50
C PRO A 619 14.07 -21.00 -18.64
N PRO A 620 15.32 -20.94 -18.14
CA PRO A 620 15.90 -19.98 -17.17
C PRO A 620 16.49 -18.70 -17.78
N THR A 621 16.42 -18.49 -19.09
CA THR A 621 16.93 -17.26 -19.75
C THR A 621 16.09 -16.89 -21.00
N ASP A 622 14.80 -17.21 -21.00
CA ASP A 622 13.94 -17.10 -22.20
C ASP A 622 14.56 -17.78 -23.44
N LYS A 623 15.17 -18.96 -23.20
CA LYS A 623 15.89 -19.72 -24.23
C LYS A 623 15.12 -20.94 -24.70
N LEU A 624 14.29 -21.52 -23.85
CA LEU A 624 13.64 -22.79 -24.15
C LEU A 624 12.46 -22.57 -25.09
N THR A 625 12.33 -23.44 -26.10
CA THR A 625 11.07 -23.58 -26.83
C THR A 625 10.04 -24.29 -25.95
N LEU A 626 8.76 -24.26 -26.33
CA LEU A 626 7.74 -25.04 -25.63
C LEU A 626 8.09 -26.54 -25.57
N ALA A 627 8.63 -27.10 -26.65
CA ALA A 627 9.02 -28.51 -26.68
C ALA A 627 10.16 -28.82 -25.69
N ASP A 628 11.14 -27.92 -25.56
CA ASP A 628 12.22 -28.09 -24.57
C ASP A 628 11.69 -27.96 -23.14
N TRP A 629 10.79 -27.00 -22.91
CA TRP A 629 10.12 -26.82 -21.64
C TRP A 629 9.30 -28.05 -21.25
N GLN A 630 8.61 -28.67 -22.21
CA GLN A 630 7.86 -29.91 -22.01
C GLN A 630 8.73 -31.10 -21.60
N ARG A 631 10.00 -31.16 -22.02
CA ARG A 631 10.93 -32.21 -21.57
C ARG A 631 11.30 -32.10 -20.09
N THR A 632 11.04 -30.96 -19.45
CA THR A 632 11.20 -30.81 -18.00
C THR A 632 10.03 -31.40 -17.20
N GLY A 633 8.98 -31.87 -17.89
CA GLY A 633 7.74 -32.36 -17.28
C GLY A 633 6.67 -31.28 -17.10
N GLN A 634 6.98 -30.03 -17.43
CA GLN A 634 6.03 -28.91 -17.38
C GLN A 634 5.23 -28.78 -18.68
N ASP A 635 4.09 -28.09 -18.62
CA ASP A 635 3.27 -27.70 -19.77
C ASP A 635 2.87 -28.86 -20.71
N ALA A 636 2.65 -30.05 -20.14
CA ALA A 636 2.13 -31.18 -20.88
C ALA A 636 0.79 -30.81 -21.56
N GLY A 637 0.69 -31.03 -22.87
CA GLY A 637 -0.49 -30.71 -23.67
C GLY A 637 -0.71 -29.21 -23.95
N SER A 638 0.17 -28.33 -23.47
CA SER A 638 0.12 -26.90 -23.82
C SER A 638 0.52 -26.67 -25.27
N VAL A 639 0.11 -25.54 -25.85
CA VAL A 639 0.39 -25.15 -27.24
C VAL A 639 0.80 -23.68 -27.37
N VAL A 640 1.61 -23.38 -28.39
CA VAL A 640 1.81 -21.99 -28.87
C VAL A 640 0.97 -21.84 -30.13
N ALA A 641 -0.15 -21.13 -30.05
CA ALA A 641 -1.09 -20.97 -31.16
C ALA A 641 -1.96 -19.72 -30.96
N ASP A 642 -2.40 -19.11 -32.06
CA ASP A 642 -3.34 -17.98 -32.01
C ASP A 642 -4.65 -18.44 -31.35
N PRO A 643 -5.12 -17.78 -30.26
CA PRO A 643 -6.39 -18.12 -29.63
C PRO A 643 -7.60 -17.85 -30.52
N LEU A 644 -7.46 -17.10 -31.63
CA LEU A 644 -8.54 -16.69 -32.52
C LEU A 644 -9.61 -15.88 -31.77
N PHE A 645 -9.18 -14.84 -31.04
CA PHE A 645 -10.12 -13.87 -30.47
C PHE A 645 -10.89 -13.12 -31.57
N ILE A 646 -12.06 -12.58 -31.23
CA ILE A 646 -12.84 -11.75 -32.14
C ILE A 646 -12.05 -10.48 -32.52
N ASP A 647 -11.57 -9.72 -31.52
CA ASP A 647 -10.74 -8.51 -31.71
C ASP A 647 -9.89 -8.22 -30.45
N ALA A 648 -8.72 -8.88 -30.33
CA ALA A 648 -7.84 -8.75 -29.17
C ALA A 648 -7.27 -7.32 -28.99
N ALA A 649 -7.09 -6.58 -30.09
CA ALA A 649 -6.59 -5.21 -30.07
C ALA A 649 -7.58 -4.26 -29.37
N LYS A 650 -8.89 -4.54 -29.49
CA LYS A 650 -9.96 -3.84 -28.77
C LYS A 650 -10.37 -4.52 -27.47
N ARG A 651 -9.57 -5.48 -26.98
CA ARG A 651 -9.87 -6.27 -25.75
C ARG A 651 -11.19 -7.05 -25.84
N ASP A 652 -11.61 -7.44 -27.04
CA ASP A 652 -12.70 -8.39 -27.25
C ASP A 652 -12.14 -9.81 -27.25
N PHE A 653 -12.14 -10.42 -26.06
CA PHE A 653 -11.58 -11.74 -25.79
C PHE A 653 -12.55 -12.90 -26.04
N ARG A 654 -13.68 -12.66 -26.74
CA ARG A 654 -14.53 -13.75 -27.19
C ARG A 654 -13.78 -14.59 -28.23
N LEU A 655 -13.97 -15.91 -28.20
CA LEU A 655 -13.27 -16.85 -29.09
C LEU A 655 -14.11 -17.16 -30.33
N ARG A 656 -13.46 -17.25 -31.49
CA ARG A 656 -14.06 -17.79 -32.71
C ARG A 656 -14.25 -19.30 -32.59
N PRO A 657 -15.25 -19.91 -33.27
CA PRO A 657 -15.54 -21.34 -33.17
C PRO A 657 -14.36 -22.27 -33.47
N GLU A 658 -13.42 -21.83 -34.31
CA GLU A 658 -12.24 -22.60 -34.74
C GLU A 658 -11.07 -22.50 -33.74
N SER A 659 -11.25 -21.81 -32.61
CA SER A 659 -10.19 -21.58 -31.64
C SER A 659 -9.55 -22.90 -31.16
N PRO A 660 -8.20 -23.02 -31.18
CA PRO A 660 -7.52 -24.18 -30.62
C PRO A 660 -7.71 -24.30 -29.10
N ALA A 661 -8.14 -23.24 -28.41
CA ALA A 661 -8.43 -23.26 -26.98
C ALA A 661 -9.49 -24.32 -26.61
N PHE A 662 -10.48 -24.56 -27.48
CA PHE A 662 -11.52 -25.55 -27.22
C PHE A 662 -10.98 -26.98 -27.14
N ALA A 663 -9.99 -27.31 -27.97
CA ALA A 663 -9.35 -28.63 -27.93
C ALA A 663 -8.57 -28.88 -26.63
N LEU A 664 -8.16 -27.81 -25.93
CA LEU A 664 -7.53 -27.87 -24.60
C LEU A 664 -8.56 -28.00 -23.46
N GLY A 665 -9.85 -27.92 -23.78
CA GLY A 665 -10.95 -27.91 -22.81
C GLY A 665 -11.22 -26.54 -22.18
N PHE A 666 -10.70 -25.45 -22.75
CA PHE A 666 -11.01 -24.10 -22.30
C PHE A 666 -12.51 -23.81 -22.45
N GLN A 667 -13.10 -23.25 -21.40
CA GLN A 667 -14.49 -22.80 -21.36
C GLN A 667 -14.53 -21.28 -21.58
N PRO A 668 -15.26 -20.76 -22.59
CA PRO A 668 -15.43 -19.33 -22.80
C PRO A 668 -15.92 -18.60 -21.56
N LEU A 669 -15.42 -17.38 -21.36
CA LEU A 669 -15.79 -16.53 -20.24
C LEU A 669 -17.08 -15.77 -20.54
N ALA A 670 -18.02 -15.76 -19.59
CA ALA A 670 -19.24 -14.96 -19.66
C ALA A 670 -18.99 -13.51 -19.18
N THR A 671 -18.17 -12.77 -19.92
CA THR A 671 -17.70 -11.42 -19.52
C THR A 671 -18.83 -10.42 -19.31
N GLU A 672 -19.96 -10.59 -20.01
CA GLU A 672 -21.16 -9.75 -19.89
C GLU A 672 -21.89 -9.85 -18.53
N LYS A 673 -21.50 -10.83 -17.70
CA LYS A 673 -22.03 -11.04 -16.35
C LYS A 673 -21.10 -10.55 -15.24
N MET A 674 -19.89 -10.12 -15.60
CA MET A 674 -18.91 -9.61 -14.63
C MET A 674 -19.25 -8.15 -14.28
N GLY A 675 -19.14 -7.81 -13.00
CA GLY A 675 -19.53 -6.52 -12.47
C GLY A 675 -21.00 -6.46 -12.06
N VAL A 676 -21.53 -5.25 -12.01
CA VAL A 676 -22.86 -4.95 -11.48
C VAL A 676 -24.02 -5.48 -12.34
N ILE A 677 -25.12 -5.80 -11.67
CA ILE A 677 -26.36 -6.33 -12.23
C ILE A 677 -27.43 -5.22 -12.29
N GLY A 678 -28.13 -5.17 -13.43
CA GLY A 678 -29.21 -4.22 -13.71
C GLY A 678 -28.74 -3.11 -14.64
N ALA A 679 -29.54 -2.78 -15.66
CA ALA A 679 -29.17 -1.81 -16.68
C ALA A 679 -28.93 -0.40 -16.09
N GLU A 680 -29.80 0.02 -15.17
CA GLU A 680 -29.66 1.31 -14.48
C GLU A 680 -28.38 1.36 -13.63
N TRP A 681 -28.08 0.28 -12.91
CA TRP A 681 -26.90 0.24 -12.04
C TRP A 681 -25.60 0.17 -12.85
N ARG A 682 -25.58 -0.56 -13.97
CA ARG A 682 -24.48 -0.52 -14.95
C ARG A 682 -24.27 0.86 -15.54
N GLN A 683 -25.35 1.62 -15.76
CA GLN A 683 -25.23 2.99 -16.22
C GLN A 683 -24.54 3.85 -15.16
N VAL A 684 -24.92 3.75 -13.87
CA VAL A 684 -24.26 4.50 -12.78
C VAL A 684 -22.77 4.17 -12.66
N ALA A 685 -22.41 2.89 -12.86
CA ALA A 685 -21.04 2.42 -12.93
C ALA A 685 -20.26 3.06 -14.09
N ALA A 686 -20.84 3.01 -15.31
CA ALA A 686 -20.22 3.53 -16.53
C ALA A 686 -20.19 5.07 -16.61
N THR A 687 -21.19 5.77 -16.06
CA THR A 687 -21.27 7.24 -16.07
C THR A 687 -20.59 7.81 -14.84
N PHE A 688 -19.28 7.90 -14.92
CA PHE A 688 -18.45 8.55 -13.92
C PHE A 688 -17.38 9.41 -14.60
N GLU A 689 -17.23 10.65 -14.13
CA GLU A 689 -16.18 11.54 -14.60
C GLU A 689 -14.86 11.12 -13.96
N ARG A 690 -14.15 10.19 -14.61
CA ARG A 690 -12.83 9.77 -14.21
C ARG A 690 -11.81 10.82 -14.63
N ALA A 691 -11.06 11.36 -13.67
CA ALA A 691 -9.87 12.14 -14.00
C ALA A 691 -8.92 11.25 -14.82
N PRO A 692 -8.30 11.75 -15.91
CA PRO A 692 -7.29 11.00 -16.64
C PRO A 692 -6.23 10.50 -15.67
N ALA A 693 -5.90 9.21 -15.73
CA ALA A 693 -4.84 8.65 -14.90
C ALA A 693 -3.52 9.37 -15.27
N PRO A 694 -2.78 9.91 -14.29
CA PRO A 694 -1.48 10.49 -14.58
C PRO A 694 -0.55 9.38 -15.12
N PRO A 695 0.39 9.71 -16.02
CA PRO A 695 1.35 8.73 -16.49
C PRO A 695 2.15 8.18 -15.29
N ARG A 696 2.41 6.87 -15.31
CA ARG A 696 3.28 6.23 -14.32
C ARG A 696 4.62 6.95 -14.28
N PRO A 697 5.05 7.50 -13.13
CA PRO A 697 6.29 8.25 -13.07
C PRO A 697 7.49 7.33 -13.31
N ALA A 698 8.50 7.86 -13.99
CA ALA A 698 9.75 7.13 -14.19
C ALA A 698 10.45 6.91 -12.84
N LYS A 699 11.03 5.72 -12.65
CA LYS A 699 11.86 5.43 -11.47
C LYS A 699 13.07 6.38 -11.46
N PRO A 700 13.22 7.24 -10.43
CA PRO A 700 14.39 8.10 -10.34
C PRO A 700 15.64 7.23 -10.16
N ALA A 701 16.75 7.66 -10.74
CA ALA A 701 18.03 7.03 -10.46
C ALA A 701 18.44 7.33 -9.01
N ALA A 702 19.06 6.35 -8.35
CA ALA A 702 19.69 6.57 -7.05
C ALA A 702 20.71 7.73 -7.16
N PRO A 703 20.62 8.76 -6.30
CA PRO A 703 21.57 9.86 -6.31
C PRO A 703 22.94 9.40 -5.84
N ALA A 704 23.97 10.13 -6.25
CA ALA A 704 25.32 9.88 -5.76
C ALA A 704 25.37 10.05 -4.23
N LEU A 705 25.92 9.06 -3.54
CA LEU A 705 26.04 9.05 -2.08
C LEU A 705 27.10 10.07 -1.65
N ASN A 706 26.69 11.11 -0.94
CA ASN A 706 27.60 11.96 -0.17
C ASN A 706 27.33 11.68 1.31
N LEU A 707 28.34 11.20 2.03
CA LEU A 707 28.18 10.75 3.42
C LEU A 707 29.42 11.06 4.22
N ARG A 708 29.22 11.60 5.43
CA ARG A 708 30.22 11.62 6.48
C ARG A 708 29.75 10.77 7.65
N GLN A 709 30.61 9.89 8.14
CA GLN A 709 30.34 8.99 9.25
C GLN A 709 31.50 9.08 10.26
N ASP A 710 31.20 9.62 11.44
CA ASP A 710 32.10 9.71 12.60
C ASP A 710 31.98 8.50 13.53
N PHE A 711 31.06 7.57 13.24
CA PHE A 711 30.86 6.31 13.96
C PHE A 711 30.47 6.49 15.44
N GLU A 712 29.83 7.60 15.77
CA GLU A 712 29.24 7.83 17.09
C GLU A 712 27.85 7.20 17.21
N GLY A 713 27.50 6.72 18.41
CA GLY A 713 26.17 6.21 18.73
C GLY A 713 26.08 4.69 18.84
N ARG A 714 25.18 4.06 18.08
CA ARG A 714 24.91 2.61 18.23
C ARG A 714 24.50 1.93 16.94
N ILE A 715 25.13 0.79 16.66
CA ILE A 715 24.66 -0.18 15.67
C ILE A 715 23.56 -1.05 16.30
N THR A 716 22.34 -0.97 15.76
CA THR A 716 21.20 -1.80 16.19
C THR A 716 21.04 -3.05 15.35
N ASN A 717 21.50 -3.01 14.09
CA ASN A 717 21.50 -4.13 13.16
C ASN A 717 22.86 -4.17 12.42
N PRO A 718 23.74 -5.15 12.70
CA PRO A 718 25.04 -5.24 12.02
C PRO A 718 24.95 -5.47 10.52
N GLN A 719 23.82 -5.94 9.99
CA GLN A 719 23.60 -6.08 8.54
C GLN A 719 23.34 -4.73 7.86
N TYR A 720 22.80 -3.77 8.61
CA TYR A 720 22.50 -2.41 8.16
C TYR A 720 22.97 -1.43 9.23
N PRO A 721 24.29 -1.34 9.46
CA PRO A 721 24.83 -0.65 10.63
C PRO A 721 24.59 0.86 10.58
N PHE A 722 24.46 1.43 9.38
CA PHE A 722 24.22 2.85 9.11
C PHE A 722 23.34 3.02 7.86
N PRO A 723 22.72 4.21 7.65
CA PRO A 723 22.08 4.54 6.38
C PRO A 723 23.03 4.30 5.19
N ALA A 724 22.53 3.67 4.13
CA ALA A 724 23.28 3.31 2.91
C ALA A 724 24.48 2.35 3.08
N ALA A 725 24.64 1.71 4.25
CA ALA A 725 25.69 0.74 4.53
C ALA A 725 25.14 -0.68 4.74
N HIS A 726 25.82 -1.68 4.19
CA HIS A 726 25.49 -3.09 4.36
C HIS A 726 26.66 -3.84 5.00
N GLY A 727 26.44 -4.39 6.18
CA GLY A 727 27.38 -5.28 6.85
C GLY A 727 27.17 -6.74 6.46
N SER A 728 28.25 -7.50 6.49
CA SER A 728 28.32 -8.90 6.12
C SER A 728 29.14 -9.64 7.18
N LEU A 729 28.52 -10.63 7.83
CA LEU A 729 29.09 -11.44 8.91
C LEU A 729 28.84 -12.94 8.68
N SER A 730 29.72 -13.79 9.20
CA SER A 730 29.71 -15.24 9.02
C SER A 730 28.52 -15.95 9.67
N ARG A 731 28.03 -15.45 10.82
CA ARG A 731 26.94 -16.06 11.59
C ARG A 731 25.55 -15.52 11.27
N GLN A 732 25.41 -14.68 10.24
CA GLN A 732 24.09 -14.18 9.84
C GLN A 732 23.46 -15.09 8.77
N SER A 733 22.29 -15.65 9.10
CA SER A 733 21.48 -16.49 8.24
C SER A 733 20.81 -15.68 7.13
N LYS A 734 20.68 -16.27 5.94
CA LYS A 734 19.64 -15.89 4.97
C LYS A 734 18.27 -15.88 5.67
N PRO A 735 17.29 -15.08 5.20
CA PRO A 735 15.92 -15.13 5.73
C PRO A 735 15.41 -16.58 5.77
N GLY A 736 14.95 -17.05 6.94
CA GLY A 736 14.40 -18.40 7.13
C GLY A 736 15.33 -19.47 7.71
N MET A 737 16.57 -19.14 8.11
CA MET A 737 17.47 -20.07 8.82
C MET A 737 17.68 -19.65 10.28
N THR A 738 17.62 -20.61 11.21
CA THR A 738 17.93 -20.37 12.63
C THR A 738 19.45 -20.17 12.79
N PRO A 739 19.94 -19.12 13.47
CA PRO A 739 21.36 -18.94 13.72
C PRO A 739 21.92 -20.15 14.49
N ALA A 740 23.06 -20.68 14.02
CA ALA A 740 23.75 -21.73 14.75
C ALA A 740 24.26 -21.17 16.09
N LYS A 741 23.76 -21.72 17.20
CA LYS A 741 24.33 -21.49 18.54
C LYS A 741 25.61 -22.31 18.66
N THR A 742 26.76 -21.64 18.64
CA THR A 742 28.03 -22.21 19.12
C THR A 742 28.71 -21.17 20.00
N ASP A 743 28.98 -21.54 21.25
CA ASP A 743 29.70 -20.70 22.21
C ASP A 743 31.17 -20.57 21.76
N GLY A 744 31.58 -19.35 21.38
CA GLY A 744 32.95 -19.01 20.94
C GLY A 744 32.99 -17.69 20.14
N PRO A 745 34.13 -16.96 20.12
CA PRO A 745 34.27 -15.68 19.42
C PRO A 745 34.09 -15.84 17.91
N THR A 746 33.48 -14.83 17.28
CA THR A 746 33.21 -14.75 15.84
C THR A 746 33.76 -13.48 15.26
N ASP A 747 33.66 -13.38 13.94
CA ASP A 747 33.66 -12.08 13.33
C ASP A 747 32.59 -11.15 13.93
N ALA A 748 32.92 -9.86 13.95
CA ALA A 748 32.03 -8.84 14.44
C ALA A 748 32.24 -7.50 13.74
N LEU A 749 31.14 -6.75 13.66
CA LEU A 749 31.09 -5.36 13.22
C LEU A 749 30.34 -4.56 14.29
N LEU A 750 31.03 -3.70 15.04
CA LEU A 750 30.45 -2.99 16.19
C LEU A 750 31.15 -1.67 16.49
N LEU A 751 30.45 -0.75 17.16
CA LEU A 751 31.03 0.49 17.66
C LEU A 751 31.66 0.26 19.04
N THR A 752 32.87 0.80 19.25
CA THR A 752 33.63 0.62 20.49
C THR A 752 34.46 1.85 20.84
N GLY A 753 34.64 2.11 22.14
CA GLY A 753 35.56 3.14 22.64
C GLY A 753 36.99 2.63 22.89
N ALA A 754 37.32 1.41 22.48
CA ALA A 754 38.66 0.84 22.68
C ALA A 754 39.75 1.60 21.89
N GLN A 755 39.39 2.11 20.72
CA GLN A 755 40.21 3.01 19.89
C GLN A 755 39.27 4.06 19.30
N ALA A 756 39.73 5.30 19.17
CA ALA A 756 39.04 6.37 18.46
C ALA A 756 40.08 7.34 17.87
N SER A 757 39.92 7.77 16.63
CA SER A 757 40.80 8.76 16.00
C SER A 757 40.37 10.17 16.40
N ALA A 758 39.06 10.40 16.39
CA ALA A 758 38.32 11.54 16.92
C ALA A 758 37.13 11.04 17.76
N GLY A 759 36.39 11.93 18.44
CA GLY A 759 35.19 11.52 19.19
C GLY A 759 35.44 10.58 20.38
N GLN A 760 34.47 9.72 20.66
CA GLN A 760 34.49 8.74 21.76
C GLN A 760 34.51 7.28 21.27
N GLN A 761 34.10 7.00 20.02
CA GLN A 761 33.96 5.64 19.49
C GLN A 761 34.51 5.54 18.07
N SER A 762 34.80 4.32 17.62
CA SER A 762 35.07 4.01 16.22
C SER A 762 34.46 2.67 15.82
N LEU A 763 34.45 2.38 14.51
CA LEU A 763 33.96 1.11 13.99
C LEU A 763 35.03 0.02 14.05
N LEU A 764 34.78 -1.00 14.86
CA LEU A 764 35.59 -2.21 14.95
C LEU A 764 35.18 -3.24 13.91
N PHE A 765 36.17 -3.78 13.21
CA PHE A 765 36.13 -5.05 12.50
C PHE A 765 36.93 -6.07 13.31
N ARG A 766 36.26 -7.13 13.75
CA ARG A 766 36.91 -8.26 14.43
C ARG A 766 36.88 -9.47 13.52
N ASP A 767 38.03 -10.10 13.35
CA ASP A 767 38.20 -11.33 12.60
C ASP A 767 38.39 -12.53 13.56
N ALA A 768 38.22 -13.74 13.05
CA ALA A 768 38.36 -14.98 13.80
C ALA A 768 38.86 -16.12 12.89
N PRO A 769 39.56 -17.13 13.42
CA PRO A 769 39.96 -18.28 12.63
C PRO A 769 38.75 -19.11 12.16
N GLY A 770 38.79 -19.63 10.93
CA GLY A 770 37.82 -20.59 10.42
C GLY A 770 36.51 -19.97 9.90
N LEU A 771 36.53 -18.71 9.46
CA LEU A 771 35.36 -18.08 8.84
C LEU A 771 35.04 -18.76 7.48
N PRO A 772 33.74 -18.87 7.11
CA PRO A 772 33.30 -19.59 5.92
C PRO A 772 33.76 -18.94 4.61
N ALA A 773 34.19 -17.67 4.65
CA ALA A 773 34.80 -16.99 3.53
C ALA A 773 35.76 -15.91 4.03
N ALA A 774 36.85 -15.72 3.29
CA ALA A 774 37.91 -14.77 3.62
C ALA A 774 37.50 -13.29 3.50
N HIS A 775 36.24 -12.94 3.30
CA HIS A 775 35.77 -11.55 3.21
C HIS A 775 34.86 -11.16 4.37
N TYR A 776 34.80 -11.97 5.42
CA TYR A 776 34.06 -11.67 6.63
C TYR A 776 35.04 -11.23 7.74
N PRO A 777 34.71 -10.19 8.54
CA PRO A 777 33.60 -9.25 8.35
C PRO A 777 33.84 -8.26 7.19
N MET A 778 32.76 -7.76 6.58
CA MET A 778 32.81 -6.72 5.55
C MET A 778 31.72 -5.66 5.76
N LEU A 779 32.03 -4.41 5.43
CA LEU A 779 31.09 -3.30 5.31
C LEU A 779 31.11 -2.76 3.88
N VAL A 780 29.94 -2.56 3.30
CA VAL A 780 29.76 -2.12 1.92
C VAL A 780 28.89 -0.87 1.86
N PHE A 781 29.21 0.05 0.96
CA PHE A 781 28.36 1.16 0.55
C PHE A 781 28.03 1.05 -0.94
N ALA A 782 26.90 1.63 -1.35
CA ALA A 782 26.51 1.77 -2.75
C ALA A 782 26.57 3.26 -3.15
N PRO A 783 27.69 3.76 -3.72
CA PRO A 783 27.85 5.20 -3.88
C PRO A 783 27.11 5.80 -5.08
N HIS A 784 26.64 4.98 -6.01
CA HIS A 784 25.85 5.37 -7.19
C HIS A 784 26.46 6.49 -8.06
N HIS A 785 27.77 6.69 -8.03
CA HIS A 785 28.41 7.78 -8.78
C HIS A 785 28.86 7.32 -10.17
N ARG A 786 28.36 8.01 -11.20
CA ARG A 786 28.51 7.59 -12.61
C ARG A 786 29.53 8.41 -13.39
N ALA A 787 29.72 9.68 -13.05
CA ALA A 787 30.65 10.58 -13.74
C ALA A 787 31.00 11.76 -12.83
N GLY A 788 32.22 12.30 -12.98
CA GLY A 788 32.76 13.35 -12.10
C GLY A 788 33.81 12.79 -11.15
N THR A 789 34.10 13.50 -10.05
CA THR A 789 35.15 13.10 -9.11
C THR A 789 34.58 12.42 -7.87
N SER A 790 35.07 11.22 -7.57
CA SER A 790 34.84 10.53 -6.30
C SER A 790 36.06 10.67 -5.42
N THR A 791 35.84 10.99 -4.14
CA THR A 791 36.86 10.99 -3.09
C THR A 791 36.34 10.21 -1.88
N VAL A 792 37.11 9.25 -1.39
CA VAL A 792 36.82 8.51 -0.16
C VAL A 792 37.98 8.69 0.79
N ALA A 793 37.72 9.24 1.97
CA ALA A 793 38.70 9.44 3.02
C ALA A 793 38.26 8.79 4.33
N PHE A 794 39.18 8.19 5.06
CA PHE A 794 38.91 7.56 6.35
C PHE A 794 40.19 7.38 7.16
N ASP A 795 40.03 7.26 8.48
CA ASP A 795 41.10 6.92 9.41
C ASP A 795 41.11 5.42 9.67
N LEU A 796 42.30 4.84 9.71
CA LEU A 796 42.50 3.39 9.90
C LEU A 796 43.53 3.11 10.99
N PHE A 797 43.19 2.21 11.91
CA PHE A 797 44.10 1.64 12.92
C PHE A 797 44.10 0.12 12.79
N LEU A 798 45.30 -0.48 12.68
CA LEU A 798 45.48 -1.90 12.43
C LEU A 798 46.28 -2.56 13.56
N GLU A 799 45.77 -3.65 14.11
CA GLU A 799 46.60 -4.58 14.88
C GLU A 799 47.56 -5.35 13.96
N PRO A 800 48.70 -5.87 14.46
CA PRO A 800 49.73 -6.48 13.62
C PRO A 800 49.28 -7.64 12.73
N LYS A 801 48.25 -8.37 13.15
CA LYS A 801 47.70 -9.52 12.42
C LYS A 801 46.54 -9.16 11.49
N ALA A 802 46.08 -7.91 11.49
CA ALA A 802 44.97 -7.49 10.66
C ALA A 802 45.34 -7.56 9.17
N TYR A 803 44.39 -7.99 8.36
CA TYR A 803 44.48 -7.95 6.91
C TYR A 803 43.29 -7.14 6.38
N PHE A 804 43.55 -5.87 6.07
CA PHE A 804 42.57 -4.92 5.57
C PHE A 804 42.59 -4.84 4.05
N ILE A 805 41.42 -4.83 3.42
CA ILE A 805 41.25 -4.56 1.99
C ILE A 805 40.18 -3.48 1.80
N HIS A 806 40.46 -2.51 0.93
CA HIS A 806 39.50 -1.50 0.47
C HIS A 806 39.37 -1.55 -1.04
N GLU A 807 38.15 -1.62 -1.56
CA GLU A 807 37.89 -1.82 -2.99
C GLU A 807 36.73 -0.97 -3.51
N TRP A 808 36.91 -0.47 -4.73
CA TRP A 808 35.90 0.23 -5.53
C TRP A 808 35.51 -0.65 -6.72
N ARG A 809 34.22 -0.87 -6.95
CA ARG A 809 33.74 -1.73 -8.05
C ARG A 809 32.57 -1.10 -8.80
N THR A 810 32.44 -1.49 -10.07
CA THR A 810 31.17 -1.36 -10.79
C THR A 810 30.16 -2.35 -10.23
N GLY A 811 28.86 -2.12 -10.47
CA GLY A 811 27.83 -3.12 -10.18
C GLY A 811 27.78 -4.23 -11.22
N GLY A 812 27.09 -5.33 -10.90
CA GLY A 812 26.80 -6.44 -11.81
C GLY A 812 27.74 -7.64 -11.70
N THR A 813 27.51 -8.66 -12.54
CA THR A 813 28.36 -9.84 -12.69
C THR A 813 28.56 -10.12 -14.18
N PRO A 814 29.79 -10.06 -14.72
CA PRO A 814 31.04 -9.70 -14.03
C PRO A 814 31.11 -8.20 -13.67
N TYR A 815 31.78 -7.87 -12.57
CA TYR A 815 32.10 -6.48 -12.19
C TYR A 815 33.53 -6.10 -12.61
N ALA A 816 33.81 -4.81 -12.71
CA ALA A 816 35.16 -4.26 -12.86
C ALA A 816 35.61 -3.56 -11.57
N THR A 817 36.86 -3.76 -11.18
CA THR A 817 37.46 -3.13 -9.99
C THR A 817 38.31 -1.92 -10.38
N GLY A 818 38.09 -0.80 -9.71
CA GLY A 818 38.81 0.47 -9.88
C GLY A 818 39.98 0.60 -8.90
N PRO A 819 40.00 1.65 -8.05
CA PRO A 819 40.89 1.72 -6.89
C PRO A 819 40.78 0.49 -5.98
N VAL A 820 41.95 -0.02 -5.58
CA VAL A 820 42.07 -1.10 -4.60
C VAL A 820 43.34 -0.90 -3.79
N LEU A 821 43.25 -1.12 -2.48
CA LEU A 821 44.41 -1.24 -1.61
C LEU A 821 44.22 -2.37 -0.59
N ALA A 822 45.34 -2.91 -0.13
CA ALA A 822 45.42 -3.99 0.83
C ALA A 822 46.56 -3.68 1.80
N ILE A 823 46.32 -3.82 3.11
CA ILE A 823 47.35 -3.68 4.14
C ILE A 823 47.43 -4.98 4.94
N LYS A 824 48.59 -5.63 4.90
CA LYS A 824 48.91 -6.82 5.67
C LYS A 824 50.32 -6.66 6.25
N GLU A 825 50.49 -6.95 7.54
CA GLU A 825 51.79 -6.86 8.23
C GLU A 825 52.46 -5.48 8.06
N GLY A 826 51.66 -4.41 8.01
CA GLY A 826 52.14 -3.03 7.84
C GLY A 826 52.59 -2.67 6.41
N ARG A 827 52.41 -3.56 5.43
CA ARG A 827 52.72 -3.28 4.02
C ARG A 827 51.46 -2.98 3.22
N LEU A 828 51.39 -1.79 2.64
CA LEU A 828 50.30 -1.30 1.80
C LEU A 828 50.59 -1.61 0.33
N THR A 829 49.71 -2.39 -0.30
CA THR A 829 49.81 -2.87 -1.70
C THR A 829 48.46 -2.77 -2.41
N GLY A 830 48.34 -3.20 -3.68
CA GLY A 830 47.04 -3.41 -4.34
C GLY A 830 47.07 -3.38 -5.87
N VAL A 831 47.86 -2.48 -6.45
CA VAL A 831 48.08 -2.35 -7.90
C VAL A 831 49.55 -2.10 -8.21
N LYS A 832 49.93 -2.22 -9.49
CA LYS A 832 51.28 -1.87 -9.93
C LYS A 832 51.59 -0.41 -9.58
N GLY A 833 52.73 -0.19 -8.92
CA GLY A 833 53.15 1.14 -8.46
C GLY A 833 52.72 1.49 -7.03
N LEU A 834 51.97 0.62 -6.36
CA LEU A 834 51.57 0.81 -4.96
C LEU A 834 52.28 -0.20 -4.05
N ASP A 835 53.30 0.26 -3.34
CA ASP A 835 54.06 -0.53 -2.37
C ASP A 835 54.68 0.41 -1.32
N LEU A 836 54.09 0.49 -0.12
CA LEU A 836 54.53 1.39 0.94
C LEU A 836 54.51 0.69 2.30
N GLN A 837 55.49 1.01 3.15
CA GLN A 837 55.42 0.68 4.57
C GLN A 837 54.53 1.70 5.31
N VAL A 838 53.60 1.21 6.11
CA VAL A 838 52.74 1.99 7.00
C VAL A 838 52.87 1.50 8.45
N PRO A 839 52.68 2.38 9.45
CA PRO A 839 52.80 1.97 10.84
C PRO A 839 51.61 1.10 11.28
N LEU A 840 51.87 0.15 12.17
CA LEU A 840 50.84 -0.60 12.89
C LEU A 840 50.58 0.06 14.25
N ARG A 841 49.40 -0.15 14.82
CA ARG A 841 48.97 0.45 16.10
C ARG A 841 49.09 1.97 16.17
N ARG A 842 48.88 2.63 15.03
CA ARG A 842 48.84 4.08 14.90
C ARG A 842 47.82 4.45 13.83
N TRP A 843 47.03 5.47 14.09
CA TRP A 843 46.04 5.98 13.13
C TRP A 843 46.72 6.48 11.85
N ILE A 844 46.13 6.15 10.71
CA ILE A 844 46.54 6.59 9.37
C ILE A 844 45.32 7.13 8.64
N ARG A 845 45.38 8.38 8.16
CA ARG A 845 44.39 8.92 7.22
C ARG A 845 44.70 8.40 5.82
N LEU A 846 43.76 7.71 5.19
CA LEU A 846 43.78 7.34 3.79
C LEU A 846 42.79 8.21 3.03
N GLU A 847 43.20 8.81 1.92
CA GLU A 847 42.34 9.54 1.00
C GLU A 847 42.58 9.06 -0.43
N LEU A 848 41.53 8.52 -1.05
CA LEU A 848 41.52 8.01 -2.41
C LEU A 848 40.68 8.93 -3.27
N SER A 849 41.16 9.32 -4.45
CA SER A 849 40.39 10.13 -5.39
C SER A 849 40.55 9.65 -6.83
N ALA A 850 39.44 9.60 -7.57
CA ALA A 850 39.40 9.22 -8.98
C ALA A 850 38.33 10.01 -9.74
N GLU A 851 38.65 10.38 -10.97
CA GLU A 851 37.67 10.87 -11.94
C GLU A 851 36.99 9.66 -12.61
N LEU A 852 35.68 9.73 -12.75
CA LEU A 852 34.80 8.68 -13.26
C LEU A 852 34.08 9.17 -14.51
N GLY A 853 33.70 8.22 -15.36
CA GLY A 853 33.10 8.47 -16.67
C GLY A 853 33.77 7.66 -17.77
N ALA A 854 33.11 7.59 -18.94
CA ALA A 854 33.62 6.87 -20.10
C ALA A 854 35.01 7.39 -20.50
N ASP A 855 35.16 8.72 -20.57
CA ASP A 855 36.36 9.42 -21.03
C ASP A 855 37.35 9.79 -19.91
N ALA A 856 37.01 9.48 -18.65
CA ALA A 856 37.87 9.80 -17.52
C ALA A 856 39.18 8.97 -17.53
N PRO A 857 40.30 9.54 -17.06
CA PRO A 857 41.57 8.82 -16.92
C PRO A 857 41.39 7.52 -16.12
N LYS A 858 41.97 6.40 -16.60
CA LYS A 858 41.88 5.09 -15.92
C LYS A 858 42.88 4.95 -14.77
N THR A 859 42.99 6.01 -13.97
CA THR A 859 43.96 6.17 -12.89
C THR A 859 43.34 6.87 -11.68
N TRP A 860 43.95 6.69 -10.51
CA TRP A 860 43.55 7.32 -9.26
C TRP A 860 44.75 7.84 -8.46
N THR A 861 44.45 8.62 -7.43
CA THR A 861 45.43 9.18 -6.49
C THR A 861 45.17 8.62 -5.10
N LEU A 862 46.24 8.26 -4.39
CA LEU A 862 46.23 7.87 -2.98
C LEU A 862 47.07 8.86 -2.17
N ARG A 863 46.50 9.40 -1.09
CA ARG A 863 47.22 10.15 -0.07
C ARG A 863 47.17 9.39 1.26
N VAL A 864 48.33 9.15 1.85
CA VAL A 864 48.52 8.40 3.10
C VAL A 864 49.16 9.32 4.14
N THR A 865 48.50 9.52 5.29
CA THR A 865 48.99 10.41 6.35
C THR A 865 48.98 9.70 7.70
N PRO A 866 50.08 9.05 8.11
CA PRO A 866 50.21 8.55 9.47
C PRO A 866 50.12 9.67 10.50
N ARG A 867 49.45 9.43 11.63
CA ARG A 867 49.30 10.45 12.68
C ARG A 867 50.66 10.89 13.22
N GLY A 868 50.93 12.19 13.13
CA GLY A 868 52.19 12.82 13.52
C GLY A 868 53.25 12.91 12.41
N ASP A 869 53.01 12.33 11.23
CA ASP A 869 53.94 12.34 10.11
C ASP A 869 53.41 13.23 8.96
N ALA A 870 54.30 13.62 8.04
CA ALA A 870 53.91 14.32 6.81
C ALA A 870 53.16 13.39 5.83
N PRO A 871 52.19 13.90 5.06
CA PRO A 871 51.45 13.11 4.08
C PRO A 871 52.35 12.63 2.94
N ARG A 872 52.09 11.42 2.44
CA ARG A 872 52.68 10.88 1.20
C ARG A 872 51.58 10.73 0.15
N GLU A 873 51.79 11.31 -1.02
CA GLU A 873 50.82 11.28 -2.12
C GLU A 873 51.39 10.53 -3.32
N ILE A 874 50.63 9.58 -3.87
CA ILE A 874 50.95 8.83 -5.07
C ILE A 874 49.86 9.07 -6.11
N LYS A 875 50.23 9.67 -7.24
CA LYS A 875 49.32 9.96 -8.35
C LYS A 875 49.48 8.94 -9.48
N GLY A 876 48.44 8.82 -10.31
CA GLY A 876 48.51 8.03 -11.54
C GLY A 876 48.54 6.52 -11.30
N LEU A 877 48.07 6.04 -10.15
CA LEU A 877 47.92 4.61 -9.90
C LEU A 877 46.89 4.04 -10.88
N PRO A 878 47.16 2.93 -11.59
CA PRO A 878 46.19 2.37 -12.52
C PRO A 878 45.00 1.78 -11.77
N PHE A 879 43.82 1.82 -12.38
CA PHE A 879 42.72 0.96 -11.95
C PHE A 879 43.09 -0.52 -12.10
N ARG A 880 42.58 -1.39 -11.22
CA ARG A 880 42.79 -2.83 -11.33
C ARG A 880 42.21 -3.39 -12.64
N SER A 881 41.09 -2.83 -13.09
CA SER A 881 40.47 -3.11 -14.38
C SER A 881 40.29 -1.81 -15.17
N PRO A 882 40.75 -1.73 -16.43
CA PRO A 882 40.54 -0.55 -17.27
C PRO A 882 39.06 -0.36 -17.66
N LYS A 883 38.21 -1.36 -17.40
CA LYS A 883 36.75 -1.29 -17.64
C LYS A 883 35.98 -0.58 -16.50
N PHE A 884 36.66 -0.19 -15.43
CA PHE A 884 36.02 0.58 -14.36
C PHE A 884 35.76 2.02 -14.82
N ASP A 885 34.50 2.43 -14.82
CA ASP A 885 34.04 3.73 -15.30
C ASP A 885 33.10 4.45 -14.32
N LYS A 886 32.59 3.75 -13.30
CA LYS A 886 31.65 4.25 -12.30
C LYS A 886 31.84 3.58 -10.95
N LEU A 887 31.52 4.29 -9.88
CA LEU A 887 31.57 3.79 -8.51
C LEU A 887 30.16 3.40 -8.06
N ALA A 888 29.88 2.10 -8.13
CA ALA A 888 28.58 1.55 -7.71
C ALA A 888 28.67 0.72 -6.43
N TRP A 889 29.88 0.33 -6.02
CA TRP A 889 30.12 -0.49 -4.84
C TRP A 889 31.46 -0.09 -4.22
N LEU A 890 31.46 0.07 -2.89
CA LEU A 890 32.62 0.47 -2.09
C LEU A 890 32.71 -0.45 -0.87
N GLY A 891 33.84 -1.10 -0.63
CA GLY A 891 33.98 -2.10 0.43
C GLY A 891 35.13 -1.85 1.39
N PHE A 892 34.90 -2.17 2.67
CA PHE A 892 35.89 -2.32 3.73
C PHE A 892 35.84 -3.78 4.18
N ILE A 893 36.92 -4.53 3.95
CA ILE A 893 36.94 -5.99 4.07
C ILE A 893 38.05 -6.39 5.04
N SER A 894 37.71 -7.25 6.00
CA SER A 894 38.68 -8.04 6.73
C SER A 894 38.94 -9.34 5.98
N ASN A 895 40.21 -9.69 5.79
CA ASN A 895 40.62 -10.87 5.06
C ASN A 895 41.63 -11.72 5.86
N ALA A 896 41.64 -11.58 7.19
CA ALA A 896 42.47 -12.42 8.05
C ALA A 896 41.78 -13.77 8.27
N ASP A 897 42.54 -14.77 8.72
CA ASP A 897 42.03 -16.07 9.15
C ASP A 897 42.55 -16.36 10.57
N GLU A 898 42.57 -15.32 11.39
CA GLU A 898 43.10 -15.34 12.76
C GLU A 898 42.34 -14.32 13.61
N ALA A 899 42.36 -14.50 14.94
CA ALA A 899 41.78 -13.53 15.85
C ALA A 899 42.57 -12.20 15.81
N THR A 900 41.96 -11.17 15.22
CA THR A 900 42.57 -9.85 15.09
C THR A 900 41.50 -8.78 14.90
N GLU A 901 41.92 -7.52 14.93
CA GLU A 901 41.04 -6.36 14.91
C GLU A 901 41.63 -5.23 14.10
N PHE A 902 40.76 -4.48 13.43
CA PHE A 902 41.10 -3.14 12.93
C PHE A 902 39.92 -2.19 13.13
N TYR A 903 40.23 -0.90 13.12
CA TYR A 903 39.29 0.16 13.44
C TYR A 903 39.24 1.17 12.32
N VAL A 904 38.04 1.59 11.93
CA VAL A 904 37.78 2.63 10.94
C VAL A 904 37.08 3.80 11.63
N ASP A 905 37.53 5.01 11.32
CA ASP A 905 36.96 6.23 11.88
C ASP A 905 36.91 7.37 10.84
N GLU A 906 36.13 8.43 11.09
CA GLU A 906 36.06 9.66 10.27
C GLU A 906 35.93 9.41 8.75
N LEU A 907 34.99 8.53 8.36
CA LEU A 907 34.71 8.19 6.97
C LEU A 907 34.01 9.35 6.27
N ASP A 908 34.50 9.71 5.09
CA ASP A 908 33.97 10.77 4.24
C ASP A 908 33.96 10.30 2.78
N ILE A 909 32.75 10.16 2.21
CA ILE A 909 32.50 9.81 0.82
C ILE A 909 31.97 11.09 0.14
N ARG A 910 32.74 11.64 -0.79
CA ARG A 910 32.40 12.82 -1.57
C ARG A 910 32.38 12.51 -3.06
N ASN A 911 31.25 12.79 -3.69
CA ASN A 911 30.99 12.63 -5.11
C ASN A 911 30.56 13.98 -5.67
N THR A 912 31.38 14.56 -6.54
CA THR A 912 31.09 15.82 -7.23
C THR A 912 30.82 15.55 -8.69
N GLU A 913 29.68 16.00 -9.20
CA GLU A 913 29.35 15.86 -10.60
C GLU A 913 30.38 16.58 -11.48
N ALA A 914 30.57 16.07 -12.71
CA ALA A 914 31.36 16.78 -13.71
C ALA A 914 30.74 18.17 -13.93
N ARG A 915 31.57 19.23 -13.88
CA ARG A 915 31.10 20.56 -14.30
C ARG A 915 30.64 20.44 -15.76
N ARG A 916 29.34 20.65 -15.99
CA ARG A 916 28.77 20.75 -17.34
C ARG A 916 29.30 21.98 -18.05
#